data_AF-A0A9N8D801-F1
#
_entry.id   AF-A0A9N8D801-F1
#
_cell.length_a   1.000
_cell.length_b   1.000
_cell.length_c   1.000
_cell.angle_alpha   90.00
_cell.angle_beta   90.00
_cell.angle_gamma   90.00
#
_symmetry.space_group_name_H-M   'P 1'
#
loop_
_entity.id
_entity.type
_entity.pdbx_description
1 polymer ?
#
loop_
_entity_poly.entity_id
_entity_poly.type
_entity_poly.pdbx_seq_one_letter_code
_entity_poly.pdbx_strand_id
1 'polypeptide(L)'
;MRRAVVNQRPVSTHATVAHQKQQNFVAAVAVAEDNVRDGKVTSTGTPQYCRRSSSKKESTISSMILRMVRLGSVAVVLLYVWLSSGAIATTISTNSRANSIQQEYDVASKGKVSKTSEGTSYFDEQEPVPPSEVYKEASVDQRQDRSSHSSSLQDERRQQQQQHDMEARYTVQSAQTPSKNLDKEDGQCSLYLAPSTIPGAGLGMFSSVHRAVGEPMGTGEVIVPLVELHFYSGQADLFNPFSDYYWRGREKGLHGIVAEHRSNSLQGYVPGVDAAINCNLALINVDMSGSQFDDGNLSRYHHPMAGSMSPYHSTPSLVRMDIPAGGELFKFYGDQWFVARQDKFGLIPLSDDYPVAQNIINKFDRIQKRHFPSNEKLKEDLWSLVKDDIGMAEWESRIMNALPQSVGDAQKAAQNEIASLHQAKAVRSVDYLRQHGRCVDSIRPGPSTLPSRQGGRGAFAKRNYAKGSIITGTPLIHVPNRELLTMFRMERNNTDPDTGEETWLRHVDEIVNHQMMLNYCYGHHQSTMLLCPYGSGVNYINHNQTLANVRIQWAPNGTTSHNSSWLTDIRVEDLEWVYDTGLAFDYIATKDIKESDELFLDYGDEFEKVIAERLATWRPESQLSFTASDFYPAEAFKRHASTKALRTEMEQKQLPYPDNIEIRCHSALVDRSRRSQQRENADEFEFHWDTREIGFPCRILERKEAEGDIHDEAVQAMGSLYTVELKLPLEEVGLQYKSDTFTYVQKKDVARSAISFFNKPYTTDLFLPNTFRKDIGIPDDMFPSLWKNKLPTQQKVPDKQVDFP
;
A
#
# COMPACT_ATOMS: atom_id res chain seq x y z
N MET A 1 59.95 -23.81 1.31
CA MET A 1 59.93 -24.65 2.53
C MET A 1 58.50 -25.07 2.81
N ARG A 2 58.33 -26.37 3.10
CA ARG A 2 57.06 -27.09 3.23
C ARG A 2 56.36 -26.74 4.55
N ARG A 3 55.04 -26.57 4.52
CA ARG A 3 54.11 -27.33 5.38
C ARG A 3 52.68 -27.23 4.85
N ALA A 4 52.13 -28.40 4.54
CA ALA A 4 50.74 -28.68 4.29
C ALA A 4 49.98 -28.86 5.62
N VAL A 5 48.63 -28.79 5.58
CA VAL A 5 47.70 -29.85 6.05
C VAL A 5 46.24 -29.34 6.02
N VAL A 6 45.45 -30.00 5.15
CA VAL A 6 44.08 -30.55 5.31
C VAL A 6 42.82 -29.66 5.28
N ASN A 7 42.10 -29.84 4.16
CA ASN A 7 40.65 -29.97 3.91
C ASN A 7 39.62 -29.57 4.99
N GLN A 8 38.61 -28.81 4.56
CA GLN A 8 37.20 -29.27 4.48
C GLN A 8 36.44 -28.49 3.40
N ARG A 9 35.76 -29.20 2.49
CA ARG A 9 34.78 -28.66 1.53
C ARG A 9 33.41 -28.56 2.21
N PRO A 10 32.55 -27.61 1.79
CA PRO A 10 31.13 -27.89 1.69
C PRO A 10 30.63 -27.80 0.24
N VAL A 11 29.66 -28.66 -0.01
CA VAL A 11 28.90 -28.85 -1.24
C VAL A 11 27.87 -27.75 -1.37
N SER A 12 27.79 -27.11 -2.55
CA SER A 12 26.64 -26.33 -3.01
C SER A 12 26.81 -26.02 -4.50
N THR A 13 26.36 -26.95 -5.36
CA THR A 13 26.29 -26.75 -6.82
C THR A 13 24.85 -26.92 -7.26
N HIS A 14 24.06 -25.84 -7.19
CA HIS A 14 22.81 -25.74 -7.94
C HIS A 14 22.42 -24.33 -8.42
N ALA A 15 23.18 -23.27 -8.10
CA ALA A 15 22.86 -21.91 -8.55
C ALA A 15 23.52 -21.48 -9.88
N THR A 16 24.61 -22.12 -10.32
CA THR A 16 25.42 -21.62 -11.45
C THR A 16 24.87 -22.01 -12.84
N VAL A 17 23.96 -22.98 -12.93
CA VAL A 17 23.46 -23.49 -14.22
C VAL A 17 22.29 -22.64 -14.78
N ALA A 18 21.58 -21.89 -13.93
CA ALA A 18 20.49 -21.02 -14.37
C ALA A 18 21.01 -19.75 -15.06
N HIS A 19 22.11 -19.17 -14.54
CA HIS A 19 22.67 -17.92 -15.09
C HIS A 19 23.33 -18.13 -16.47
N GLN A 20 23.95 -19.29 -16.71
CA GLN A 20 24.55 -19.62 -18.01
C GLN A 20 23.49 -19.85 -19.10
N LYS A 21 22.29 -20.35 -18.75
CA LYS A 21 21.21 -20.55 -19.73
C LYS A 21 20.55 -19.25 -20.17
N GLN A 22 20.48 -18.26 -19.29
CA GLN A 22 19.90 -16.95 -19.59
C GLN A 22 20.85 -16.10 -20.46
N GLN A 23 22.16 -16.16 -20.22
CA GLN A 23 23.16 -15.52 -21.09
C GLN A 23 23.22 -16.15 -22.49
N ASN A 24 23.06 -17.48 -22.60
CA ASN A 24 23.02 -18.16 -23.89
C ASN A 24 21.72 -17.91 -24.68
N PHE A 25 20.61 -17.60 -24.01
CA PHE A 25 19.35 -17.25 -24.66
C PHE A 25 19.37 -15.82 -25.20
N VAL A 26 19.91 -14.85 -24.44
CA VAL A 26 20.09 -13.46 -24.90
C VAL A 26 21.09 -13.37 -26.06
N ALA A 27 22.15 -14.16 -26.05
CA ALA A 27 23.09 -14.25 -27.17
C ALA A 27 22.46 -14.93 -28.43
N ALA A 28 21.55 -15.88 -28.26
CA ALA A 28 20.86 -16.54 -29.37
C ALA A 28 19.78 -15.66 -30.02
N VAL A 29 19.13 -14.77 -29.25
CA VAL A 29 18.16 -13.80 -29.75
C VAL A 29 18.86 -12.64 -30.47
N ALA A 30 20.00 -12.17 -29.97
CA ALA A 30 20.80 -11.13 -30.64
C ALA A 30 21.38 -11.56 -32.00
N VAL A 31 21.66 -12.87 -32.19
CA VAL A 31 22.14 -13.41 -33.49
C VAL A 31 21.00 -13.70 -34.47
N ALA A 32 19.76 -13.81 -33.97
CA ALA A 32 18.57 -14.02 -34.81
C ALA A 32 18.01 -12.71 -35.38
N GLU A 33 18.20 -11.56 -34.71
CA GLU A 33 17.71 -10.26 -35.19
C GLU A 33 18.62 -9.62 -36.26
N ASP A 34 19.93 -9.91 -36.27
CA ASP A 34 20.84 -9.41 -37.32
C ASP A 34 20.71 -10.16 -38.67
N ASN A 35 20.08 -11.34 -38.69
CA ASN A 35 19.93 -12.15 -39.91
C ASN A 35 18.60 -11.92 -40.66
N VAL A 36 17.77 -10.97 -40.23
CA VAL A 36 16.50 -10.60 -40.90
C VAL A 36 16.64 -9.30 -41.73
N ARG A 37 17.81 -8.64 -41.72
CA ARG A 37 18.02 -7.35 -42.39
C ARG A 37 18.58 -7.38 -43.82
N ASP A 38 19.04 -8.53 -44.33
CA ASP A 38 19.51 -8.64 -45.72
C ASP A 38 18.77 -9.74 -46.47
N GLY A 39 17.69 -9.33 -47.14
CA GLY A 39 16.90 -10.19 -48.00
C GLY A 39 17.71 -10.74 -49.17
N LYS A 40 17.92 -12.06 -49.20
CA LYS A 40 18.17 -12.83 -50.41
C LYS A 40 17.64 -14.26 -50.29
N VAL A 41 16.58 -14.52 -51.05
CA VAL A 41 16.08 -15.85 -51.37
C VAL A 41 16.97 -16.46 -52.44
N THR A 42 17.48 -17.68 -52.24
CA THR A 42 17.61 -18.68 -53.32
C THR A 42 17.55 -20.10 -52.76
N SER A 43 16.92 -20.94 -53.57
CA SER A 43 16.52 -22.33 -53.40
C SER A 43 17.63 -23.39 -53.44
N THR A 44 17.23 -24.62 -53.06
CA THR A 44 17.71 -25.97 -53.42
C THR A 44 18.68 -26.70 -52.48
N GLY A 45 18.31 -27.93 -52.11
CA GLY A 45 19.23 -28.95 -51.57
C GLY A 45 18.64 -29.90 -50.52
N THR A 46 18.04 -31.01 -50.95
CA THR A 46 18.05 -32.30 -50.19
C THR A 46 19.29 -33.10 -50.64
N PRO A 47 19.99 -33.92 -49.80
CA PRO A 47 19.52 -35.23 -49.28
C PRO A 47 20.01 -35.56 -47.83
N GLN A 48 19.26 -36.26 -46.94
CA GLN A 48 19.01 -37.71 -46.78
C GLN A 48 19.96 -38.46 -45.78
N TYR A 49 19.34 -39.30 -44.92
CA TYR A 49 19.83 -40.40 -44.05
C TYR A 49 20.50 -40.12 -42.69
N CYS A 50 19.86 -40.53 -41.58
CA CYS A 50 20.06 -41.87 -40.99
C CYS A 50 19.01 -42.28 -39.93
N ARG A 51 18.82 -43.60 -39.81
CA ARG A 51 17.76 -44.37 -39.12
C ARG A 51 18.10 -44.74 -37.66
N ARG A 52 17.05 -45.19 -36.94
CA ARG A 52 16.94 -45.99 -35.68
C ARG A 52 16.74 -45.14 -34.40
N SER A 53 15.89 -45.49 -33.44
CA SER A 53 15.12 -46.72 -33.16
C SER A 53 13.85 -46.40 -32.36
N SER A 54 12.76 -47.09 -32.71
CA SER A 54 11.52 -47.21 -31.95
C SER A 54 11.66 -48.21 -30.79
N SER A 55 11.43 -47.77 -29.55
CA SER A 55 10.84 -48.61 -28.50
C SER A 55 10.46 -47.76 -27.28
N LYS A 56 9.16 -47.52 -27.10
CA LYS A 56 8.45 -47.24 -25.83
C LYS A 56 7.09 -46.61 -26.17
N LYS A 57 6.13 -47.45 -26.58
CA LYS A 57 4.71 -47.06 -26.72
C LYS A 57 3.75 -48.03 -26.02
N GLU A 58 4.24 -48.80 -25.06
CA GLU A 58 3.40 -49.74 -24.29
C GLU A 58 3.18 -49.36 -22.82
N SER A 59 3.75 -48.25 -22.30
CA SER A 59 3.50 -47.85 -20.90
C SER A 59 2.33 -46.87 -20.70
N THR A 60 1.72 -46.38 -21.77
CA THR A 60 0.66 -45.34 -21.68
C THR A 60 -0.74 -45.94 -21.49
N ILE A 61 -0.99 -47.15 -21.99
CA ILE A 61 -2.30 -47.79 -21.91
C ILE A 61 -2.55 -48.43 -20.54
N SER A 62 -1.54 -49.06 -19.91
CA SER A 62 -1.69 -49.54 -18.53
C SER A 62 -1.85 -48.41 -17.52
N SER A 63 -1.22 -47.24 -17.74
CA SER A 63 -1.44 -46.04 -16.92
C SER A 63 -2.86 -45.50 -17.06
N MET A 64 -3.41 -45.49 -18.29
CA MET A 64 -4.79 -45.07 -18.54
C MET A 64 -5.82 -46.03 -17.95
N ILE A 65 -5.61 -47.35 -18.05
CA ILE A 65 -6.52 -48.36 -17.50
C ILE A 65 -6.49 -48.34 -15.96
N LEU A 66 -5.31 -48.18 -15.34
CA LEU A 66 -5.23 -48.02 -13.87
C LEU A 66 -5.92 -46.73 -13.39
N ARG A 67 -5.86 -45.66 -14.20
CA ARG A 67 -6.56 -44.38 -13.93
C ARG A 67 -8.09 -44.52 -14.08
N MET A 68 -8.58 -45.24 -15.09
CA MET A 68 -10.02 -45.49 -15.28
C MET A 68 -10.60 -46.38 -14.16
N VAL A 69 -9.84 -47.37 -13.66
CA VAL A 69 -10.27 -48.23 -12.54
C VAL A 69 -10.31 -47.47 -11.22
N ARG A 70 -9.38 -46.52 -10.99
CA ARG A 70 -9.41 -45.63 -9.82
C ARG A 70 -10.60 -44.67 -9.87
N LEU A 71 -10.89 -44.05 -11.01
CA LEU A 71 -12.06 -43.17 -11.19
C LEU A 71 -13.40 -43.91 -11.00
N GLY A 72 -13.50 -45.15 -11.48
CA GLY A 72 -14.69 -45.99 -11.25
C GLY A 72 -14.91 -46.32 -9.77
N SER A 73 -13.84 -46.52 -9.00
CA SER A 73 -13.91 -46.81 -7.57
C SER A 73 -14.31 -45.57 -6.75
N VAL A 74 -13.86 -44.38 -7.16
CA VAL A 74 -14.24 -43.08 -6.56
C VAL A 74 -15.70 -42.73 -6.84
N ALA A 75 -16.19 -42.98 -8.05
CA ALA A 75 -17.60 -42.79 -8.41
C ALA A 75 -18.51 -43.66 -7.53
N VAL A 76 -18.11 -44.90 -7.23
CA VAL A 76 -18.86 -45.80 -6.35
C VAL A 76 -18.88 -45.30 -4.89
N VAL A 77 -17.76 -44.79 -4.37
CA VAL A 77 -17.71 -44.22 -3.00
C VAL A 77 -18.53 -42.94 -2.90
N LEU A 78 -18.48 -42.05 -3.90
CA LEU A 78 -19.30 -40.83 -3.94
C LEU A 78 -20.80 -41.14 -4.11
N LEU A 79 -21.15 -42.15 -4.93
CA LEU A 79 -22.53 -42.63 -5.01
C LEU A 79 -23.01 -43.21 -3.67
N TYR A 80 -22.14 -43.93 -2.96
CA TYR A 80 -22.48 -44.53 -1.66
C TYR A 80 -22.67 -43.47 -0.58
N VAL A 81 -21.87 -42.40 -0.58
CA VAL A 81 -22.01 -41.24 0.32
C VAL A 81 -23.28 -40.43 -0.02
N TRP A 82 -23.60 -40.27 -1.30
CA TRP A 82 -24.81 -39.58 -1.73
C TRP A 82 -26.09 -40.39 -1.39
N LEU A 83 -26.07 -41.70 -1.58
CA LEU A 83 -27.19 -42.61 -1.25
C LEU A 83 -27.41 -42.78 0.27
N SER A 84 -26.36 -42.70 1.09
CA SER A 84 -26.47 -42.79 2.55
C SER A 84 -26.88 -41.48 3.24
N SER A 85 -26.97 -40.38 2.47
CA SER A 85 -27.42 -39.07 2.98
C SER A 85 -28.93 -38.84 2.83
N GLY A 86 -29.65 -39.72 2.11
CA GLY A 86 -31.08 -39.59 1.82
C GLY A 86 -31.94 -40.67 2.46
N ALA A 87 -32.11 -40.63 3.78
CA ALA A 87 -33.13 -41.42 4.47
C ALA A 87 -33.82 -40.55 5.54
N ILE A 88 -34.80 -39.75 5.10
CA ILE A 88 -35.77 -39.11 5.99
C ILE A 88 -37.01 -40.01 6.02
N ALA A 89 -37.31 -40.53 7.21
CA ALA A 89 -38.51 -41.32 7.48
C ALA A 89 -39.76 -40.43 7.37
N THR A 90 -40.71 -40.87 6.56
CA THR A 90 -42.09 -40.38 6.47
C THR A 90 -42.89 -40.71 7.72
N THR A 91 -43.60 -39.71 8.26
CA THR A 91 -44.81 -39.93 9.07
C THR A 91 -46.00 -39.27 8.37
N ILE A 92 -47.07 -40.04 8.21
CA ILE A 92 -48.30 -39.77 7.46
C ILE A 92 -49.18 -38.74 8.19
N SER A 93 -49.77 -37.79 7.43
CA SER A 93 -51.14 -37.34 7.68
C SER A 93 -51.77 -36.80 6.39
N THR A 94 -52.97 -37.30 6.11
CA THR A 94 -53.82 -37.13 4.94
C THR A 94 -54.45 -35.74 4.86
N ASN A 95 -54.54 -35.13 3.66
CA ASN A 95 -55.84 -34.76 3.09
C ASN A 95 -55.79 -34.29 1.64
N SER A 96 -56.89 -34.57 0.96
CA SER A 96 -57.25 -34.44 -0.45
C SER A 96 -57.16 -33.03 -1.06
N ARG A 97 -56.83 -32.94 -2.36
CA ARG A 97 -57.80 -32.66 -3.45
C ARG A 97 -57.12 -32.63 -4.82
N ALA A 98 -57.89 -33.13 -5.79
CA ALA A 98 -57.54 -33.38 -7.18
C ALA A 98 -57.78 -32.18 -8.11
N ASN A 99 -57.05 -32.16 -9.24
CA ASN A 99 -57.49 -31.93 -10.64
C ASN A 99 -56.29 -31.37 -11.45
N SER A 100 -55.68 -32.13 -12.38
CA SER A 100 -56.09 -32.36 -13.80
C SER A 100 -56.01 -31.05 -14.61
N ILE A 101 -55.36 -30.87 -15.77
CA ILE A 101 -55.05 -31.67 -16.97
C ILE A 101 -54.17 -30.71 -17.85
N GLN A 102 -53.06 -31.13 -18.47
CA GLN A 102 -52.91 -31.49 -19.91
C GLN A 102 -53.33 -30.33 -20.88
N GLN A 103 -52.69 -30.00 -22.01
CA GLN A 103 -51.65 -30.56 -22.87
C GLN A 103 -51.41 -29.48 -23.98
N GLU A 104 -50.18 -29.23 -24.43
CA GLU A 104 -49.67 -29.49 -25.80
C GLU A 104 -49.78 -28.40 -26.90
N TYR A 105 -48.64 -28.22 -27.61
CA TYR A 105 -48.43 -28.06 -29.08
C TYR A 105 -49.10 -26.88 -29.84
N ASP A 106 -48.54 -26.26 -30.89
CA ASP A 106 -47.26 -26.31 -31.62
C ASP A 106 -47.27 -25.17 -32.68
N VAL A 107 -46.13 -24.98 -33.37
CA VAL A 107 -45.99 -24.54 -34.79
C VAL A 107 -46.12 -23.03 -35.17
N ALA A 108 -44.92 -22.45 -35.32
CA ALA A 108 -44.30 -21.92 -36.56
C ALA A 108 -44.90 -20.82 -37.46
N SER A 109 -43.97 -19.95 -37.89
CA SER A 109 -43.62 -19.59 -39.29
C SER A 109 -43.68 -18.07 -39.57
N LYS A 110 -42.53 -17.42 -39.84
CA LYS A 110 -41.84 -17.15 -41.13
C LYS A 110 -42.22 -15.80 -41.79
N GLY A 111 -41.19 -15.11 -42.30
CA GLY A 111 -41.27 -14.03 -43.32
C GLY A 111 -40.97 -12.63 -42.76
N LYS A 112 -39.81 -11.96 -42.89
CA LYS A 112 -38.78 -11.74 -43.93
C LYS A 112 -39.10 -10.53 -44.86
N VAL A 113 -38.11 -9.60 -44.97
CA VAL A 113 -37.84 -8.61 -46.06
C VAL A 113 -38.72 -7.33 -46.03
N SER A 114 -38.33 -6.07 -46.30
CA SER A 114 -37.19 -5.29 -46.87
C SER A 114 -37.39 -3.81 -46.41
N LYS A 115 -36.37 -3.03 -46.03
CA LYS A 115 -35.48 -2.13 -46.82
C LYS A 115 -36.13 -0.84 -47.39
N THR A 116 -35.30 0.22 -47.40
CA THR A 116 -35.37 1.56 -48.07
C THR A 116 -36.34 2.59 -47.46
N SER A 117 -36.06 3.90 -47.38
CA SER A 117 -34.94 4.77 -47.80
C SER A 117 -35.20 6.19 -47.28
N GLU A 118 -34.12 6.94 -47.05
CA GLU A 118 -33.88 8.37 -47.34
C GLU A 118 -34.91 9.49 -47.06
N GLY A 119 -34.38 10.58 -46.49
CA GLY A 119 -34.68 11.94 -46.97
C GLY A 119 -35.15 12.97 -45.93
N THR A 120 -34.25 13.91 -45.57
CA THR A 120 -34.41 15.40 -45.59
C THR A 120 -35.73 16.02 -45.09
N SER A 121 -35.84 17.12 -44.35
CA SER A 121 -34.95 18.23 -43.96
C SER A 121 -35.77 19.29 -43.18
N TYR A 122 -35.11 20.02 -42.27
CA TYR A 122 -35.26 21.47 -41.96
C TYR A 122 -36.54 22.10 -41.32
N PHE A 123 -36.25 22.98 -40.32
CA PHE A 123 -37.02 24.10 -39.73
C PHE A 123 -38.30 23.75 -38.93
N ASP A 124 -38.68 24.38 -37.82
CA ASP A 124 -38.20 25.52 -37.02
C ASP A 124 -38.85 25.45 -35.62
N GLU A 125 -38.39 26.32 -34.72
CA GLU A 125 -38.77 26.59 -33.33
C GLU A 125 -40.28 26.56 -32.96
N GLN A 126 -40.61 26.05 -31.76
CA GLN A 126 -41.53 26.67 -30.78
C GLN A 126 -41.52 25.92 -29.42
N GLU A 127 -41.24 26.65 -28.34
CA GLU A 127 -41.43 26.25 -26.92
C GLU A 127 -42.94 26.38 -26.48
N PRO A 128 -43.32 26.29 -25.19
CA PRO A 128 -43.47 25.08 -24.36
C PRO A 128 -44.83 25.03 -23.60
N VAL A 129 -45.45 23.87 -23.35
CA VAL A 129 -46.46 23.70 -22.25
C VAL A 129 -46.51 22.23 -21.76
N PRO A 130 -46.68 21.94 -20.45
CA PRO A 130 -46.55 20.61 -19.82
C PRO A 130 -47.94 19.97 -19.50
N PRO A 131 -48.05 19.07 -18.51
CA PRO A 131 -47.73 17.64 -18.53
C PRO A 131 -49.00 16.78 -18.44
N SER A 132 -48.98 15.53 -18.89
CA SER A 132 -49.91 14.53 -18.36
C SER A 132 -49.39 13.10 -18.50
N GLU A 133 -49.79 12.33 -17.50
CA GLU A 133 -49.34 11.01 -17.10
C GLU A 133 -49.68 9.89 -18.09
N VAL A 134 -49.21 8.70 -17.71
CA VAL A 134 -49.63 7.35 -18.12
C VAL A 134 -48.74 6.72 -19.16
N TYR A 135 -47.79 5.87 -18.71
CA TYR A 135 -47.64 4.51 -19.22
C TYR A 135 -47.06 3.58 -18.14
N LYS A 136 -47.83 2.54 -17.83
CA LYS A 136 -47.37 1.29 -17.20
C LYS A 136 -46.70 0.46 -18.30
N GLU A 137 -45.55 -0.13 -18.02
CA GLU A 137 -45.11 -1.43 -18.58
C GLU A 137 -43.84 -1.88 -17.82
N ALA A 138 -43.94 -3.00 -17.10
CA ALA A 138 -43.50 -4.33 -17.52
C ALA A 138 -42.02 -4.58 -17.21
N SER A 139 -41.79 -5.07 -15.99
CA SER A 139 -40.53 -5.65 -15.53
C SER A 139 -40.29 -7.00 -16.21
N VAL A 140 -39.20 -7.10 -16.98
CA VAL A 140 -38.61 -8.37 -17.39
C VAL A 140 -37.52 -8.73 -16.39
N ASP A 141 -37.68 -9.91 -15.79
CA ASP A 141 -36.84 -10.50 -14.75
C ASP A 141 -35.56 -11.08 -15.38
N GLN A 142 -34.40 -10.52 -15.04
CA GLN A 142 -33.09 -11.14 -15.24
C GLN A 142 -32.40 -11.26 -13.87
N ARG A 143 -32.72 -12.34 -13.15
CA ARG A 143 -31.99 -12.83 -11.99
C ARG A 143 -31.25 -14.10 -12.35
N GLN A 144 -29.97 -13.99 -12.67
CA GLN A 144 -28.93 -14.97 -12.36
C GLN A 144 -27.57 -14.31 -12.67
N ASP A 145 -26.55 -14.60 -11.84
CA ASP A 145 -25.17 -14.07 -11.86
C ASP A 145 -24.80 -12.81 -11.06
N ARG A 146 -25.33 -12.64 -9.83
CA ARG A 146 -24.83 -11.62 -8.87
C ARG A 146 -24.29 -12.15 -7.52
N SER A 147 -24.19 -13.46 -7.30
CA SER A 147 -23.88 -13.99 -5.96
C SER A 147 -22.38 -14.01 -5.59
N SER A 148 -21.45 -13.99 -6.55
CA SER A 148 -20.01 -14.11 -6.27
C SER A 148 -19.33 -12.77 -5.94
N HIS A 149 -19.80 -11.66 -6.49
CA HIS A 149 -19.25 -10.32 -6.18
C HIS A 149 -19.76 -9.75 -4.85
N SER A 150 -20.88 -10.27 -4.33
CA SER A 150 -21.50 -9.79 -3.10
C SER A 150 -20.80 -10.27 -1.82
N SER A 151 -20.07 -11.40 -1.84
CA SER A 151 -19.43 -11.92 -0.61
C SER A 151 -18.10 -11.23 -0.33
N SER A 152 -17.29 -10.95 -1.35
CA SER A 152 -16.01 -10.21 -1.22
C SER A 152 -16.23 -8.83 -0.58
N LEU A 153 -17.26 -8.09 -1.02
CA LEU A 153 -17.63 -6.80 -0.42
C LEU A 153 -18.21 -6.91 1.01
N GLN A 154 -18.71 -8.07 1.43
CA GLN A 154 -19.21 -8.28 2.80
C GLN A 154 -18.08 -8.63 3.77
N ASP A 155 -17.02 -9.29 3.30
CA ASP A 155 -15.86 -9.63 4.12
C ASP A 155 -14.89 -8.44 4.27
N GLU A 156 -14.69 -7.63 3.22
CA GLU A 156 -14.03 -6.30 3.38
C GLU A 156 -14.77 -5.44 4.41
N ARG A 157 -16.11 -5.51 4.46
CA ARG A 157 -16.93 -4.81 5.45
C ARG A 157 -16.76 -5.34 6.87
N ARG A 158 -16.63 -6.66 7.05
CA ARG A 158 -16.32 -7.23 8.37
C ARG A 158 -14.95 -6.79 8.85
N GLN A 159 -13.97 -6.72 7.96
CA GLN A 159 -12.63 -6.22 8.30
C GLN A 159 -12.66 -4.73 8.65
N GLN A 160 -13.39 -3.90 7.90
CA GLN A 160 -13.54 -2.47 8.19
C GLN A 160 -14.29 -2.21 9.50
N GLN A 161 -15.37 -2.95 9.77
CA GLN A 161 -16.13 -2.82 11.02
C GLN A 161 -15.31 -3.28 12.22
N GLN A 162 -14.57 -4.39 12.10
CA GLN A 162 -13.68 -4.86 13.18
C GLN A 162 -12.55 -3.87 13.48
N GLN A 163 -11.98 -3.26 12.43
CA GLN A 163 -10.97 -2.23 12.61
C GLN A 163 -11.54 -0.98 13.30
N HIS A 164 -12.72 -0.53 12.87
CA HIS A 164 -13.40 0.62 13.47
C HIS A 164 -13.80 0.37 14.93
N ASP A 165 -14.37 -0.80 15.24
CA ASP A 165 -14.73 -1.17 16.61
C ASP A 165 -13.48 -1.28 17.50
N MET A 166 -12.33 -1.64 16.94
CA MET A 166 -11.05 -1.70 17.65
C MET A 166 -10.46 -0.30 17.87
N GLU A 167 -10.46 0.58 16.86
CA GLU A 167 -9.99 1.98 16.95
C GLU A 167 -10.87 2.81 17.91
N ALA A 168 -12.18 2.60 17.88
CA ALA A 168 -13.12 3.22 18.83
C ALA A 168 -12.89 2.73 20.26
N ARG A 169 -12.69 1.42 20.47
CA ARG A 169 -12.31 0.87 21.79
C ARG A 169 -10.96 1.40 22.27
N TYR A 170 -9.99 1.58 21.37
CA TYR A 170 -8.68 2.14 21.71
C TYR A 170 -8.79 3.60 22.16
N THR A 171 -9.55 4.43 21.43
CA THR A 171 -9.75 5.85 21.78
C THR A 171 -10.40 6.02 23.15
N VAL A 172 -11.27 5.08 23.56
CA VAL A 172 -11.92 5.07 24.87
C VAL A 172 -11.02 4.44 25.97
N GLN A 173 -10.23 3.40 25.65
CA GLN A 173 -9.35 2.72 26.62
C GLN A 173 -7.99 3.42 26.86
N SER A 174 -7.48 4.19 25.90
CA SER A 174 -6.21 4.92 26.02
C SER A 174 -6.28 6.05 27.04
N ALA A 175 -7.48 6.43 27.49
CA ALA A 175 -7.68 7.44 28.52
C ALA A 175 -7.62 6.88 29.96
N GLN A 176 -7.84 5.57 30.20
CA GLN A 176 -8.09 5.10 31.59
C GLN A 176 -7.62 3.68 31.96
N THR A 177 -6.91 2.93 31.11
CA THR A 177 -6.45 1.59 31.54
C THR A 177 -5.01 1.67 32.11
N PRO A 178 -4.79 1.44 33.42
CA PRO A 178 -3.44 1.29 33.94
C PRO A 178 -2.89 -0.01 33.36
N SER A 179 -1.93 0.10 32.44
CA SER A 179 -1.10 -1.01 31.99
C SER A 179 -0.60 -1.74 33.23
N LYS A 180 -1.15 -2.93 33.52
CA LYS A 180 -0.59 -3.80 34.55
C LYS A 180 0.87 -4.00 34.21
N ASN A 181 1.74 -3.59 35.13
CA ASN A 181 3.18 -3.83 35.08
C ASN A 181 3.43 -5.33 34.90
N LEU A 182 3.54 -5.77 33.65
CA LEU A 182 4.50 -6.81 33.30
C LEU A 182 5.84 -6.14 33.56
N ASP A 183 6.60 -6.70 34.49
CA ASP A 183 7.94 -6.26 34.86
C ASP A 183 8.77 -6.06 33.58
N LYS A 184 8.78 -4.82 33.05
CA LYS A 184 9.74 -4.41 32.04
C LYS A 184 11.06 -4.49 32.76
N GLU A 185 11.87 -5.49 32.45
CA GLU A 185 13.30 -5.39 32.70
C GLU A 185 13.78 -4.14 31.96
N ASP A 186 13.88 -3.03 32.70
CA ASP A 186 14.15 -1.70 32.18
C ASP A 186 15.36 -1.75 31.25
N GLY A 187 15.13 -1.49 29.97
CA GLY A 187 16.17 -1.45 28.95
C GLY A 187 16.27 -2.66 28.02
N GLN A 188 15.44 -3.71 28.14
CA GLN A 188 15.44 -4.78 27.13
C GLN A 188 14.74 -4.37 25.84
N CYS A 189 15.31 -4.77 24.70
CA CYS A 189 14.77 -4.44 23.38
C CYS A 189 13.55 -5.31 23.07
N SER A 190 12.45 -4.70 22.64
CA SER A 190 11.18 -5.40 22.37
C SER A 190 10.93 -5.70 20.89
N LEU A 191 11.64 -5.04 19.97
CA LEU A 191 11.56 -5.25 18.52
C LEU A 191 12.94 -5.41 17.91
N TYR A 192 13.10 -6.45 17.09
CA TYR A 192 14.34 -6.77 16.40
C TYR A 192 14.12 -6.87 14.89
N LEU A 193 15.09 -6.41 14.10
CA LEU A 193 15.25 -6.82 12.71
C LEU A 193 16.21 -8.00 12.64
N ALA A 194 15.81 -9.07 11.98
CA ALA A 194 16.63 -10.26 11.75
C ALA A 194 16.22 -10.92 10.43
N PRO A 195 16.97 -11.90 9.89
CA PRO A 195 16.52 -12.64 8.71
C PRO A 195 15.12 -13.23 8.90
N SER A 196 14.24 -12.95 7.95
CA SER A 196 12.83 -13.39 8.00
C SER A 196 12.73 -14.92 8.10
N THR A 197 11.62 -15.39 8.66
CA THR A 197 11.23 -16.80 8.62
C THR A 197 10.66 -17.20 7.26
N ILE A 198 10.27 -16.24 6.43
CA ILE A 198 9.90 -16.47 5.03
C ILE A 198 11.19 -16.61 4.21
N PRO A 199 11.43 -17.77 3.58
CA PRO A 199 12.63 -17.96 2.77
C PRO A 199 12.73 -16.93 1.64
N GLY A 200 13.86 -16.22 1.57
CA GLY A 200 14.13 -15.25 0.51
C GLY A 200 13.46 -13.87 0.68
N ALA A 201 12.69 -13.65 1.75
CA ALA A 201 12.06 -12.35 2.01
C ALA A 201 13.00 -11.28 2.61
N GLY A 202 14.29 -11.59 2.78
CA GLY A 202 15.25 -10.66 3.38
C GLY A 202 15.08 -10.54 4.90
N LEU A 203 14.85 -9.32 5.40
CA LEU A 203 14.67 -9.05 6.83
C LEU A 203 13.20 -9.20 7.22
N GLY A 204 12.97 -9.71 8.43
CA GLY A 204 11.70 -9.65 9.14
C GLY A 204 11.85 -8.84 10.43
N MET A 205 10.73 -8.33 10.93
CA MET A 205 10.64 -7.71 12.25
C MET A 205 10.04 -8.69 13.25
N PHE A 206 10.65 -8.81 14.42
CA PHE A 206 10.25 -9.76 15.45
C PHE A 206 9.98 -9.06 16.77
N SER A 207 8.99 -9.51 17.53
CA SER A 207 8.85 -9.09 18.93
C SER A 207 9.57 -10.07 19.84
N SER A 208 10.36 -9.59 20.80
CA SER A 208 11.00 -10.45 21.82
C SER A 208 10.14 -10.68 23.05
N VAL A 209 8.97 -10.03 23.11
CA VAL A 209 7.99 -10.15 24.19
C VAL A 209 6.67 -10.60 23.60
N HIS A 210 5.84 -11.23 24.42
CA HIS A 210 4.46 -11.52 24.02
C HIS A 210 3.69 -10.22 23.81
N ARG A 211 2.83 -10.16 22.80
CA ARG A 211 1.95 -9.04 22.51
C ARG A 211 0.52 -9.52 22.34
N ALA A 212 -0.40 -8.97 23.13
CA ALA A 212 -1.81 -9.29 23.02
C ALA A 212 -2.51 -8.48 21.91
N VAL A 213 -3.63 -8.99 21.41
CA VAL A 213 -4.52 -8.25 20.49
C VAL A 213 -4.86 -6.85 21.03
N GLY A 214 -4.79 -5.84 20.17
CA GLY A 214 -5.05 -4.44 20.47
C GLY A 214 -3.86 -3.68 21.07
N GLU A 215 -2.76 -4.35 21.42
CA GLU A 215 -1.55 -3.66 21.89
C GLU A 215 -0.92 -2.81 20.77
N PRO A 216 -0.35 -1.63 21.11
CA PRO A 216 0.39 -0.83 20.14
C PRO A 216 1.78 -1.44 19.84
N MET A 217 2.14 -1.41 18.56
CA MET A 217 3.40 -1.87 17.99
C MET A 217 4.16 -0.70 17.36
N GLY A 218 5.40 -0.52 17.81
CA GLY A 218 6.21 0.64 17.45
C GLY A 218 5.79 1.90 18.19
N THR A 219 6.31 3.05 17.74
CA THR A 219 6.10 4.36 18.38
C THR A 219 5.45 5.39 17.44
N GLY A 220 5.05 4.98 16.24
CA GLY A 220 4.63 5.87 15.16
C GLY A 220 5.82 6.41 14.38
N GLU A 221 5.62 6.63 13.09
CA GLU A 221 6.68 6.93 12.11
C GLU A 221 6.32 8.19 11.32
N VAL A 222 7.27 8.80 10.65
CA VAL A 222 6.94 9.93 9.75
C VAL A 222 6.32 9.37 8.47
N ILE A 223 5.25 9.96 7.95
CA ILE A 223 4.71 9.59 6.65
C ILE A 223 5.23 10.63 5.66
N VAL A 224 6.15 10.26 4.78
CA VAL A 224 6.74 11.18 3.79
C VAL A 224 5.97 11.08 2.48
N PRO A 225 5.30 12.15 2.02
CA PRO A 225 4.63 12.15 0.72
C PRO A 225 5.64 12.05 -0.42
N LEU A 226 5.44 11.09 -1.30
CA LEU A 226 6.09 10.97 -2.60
C LEU A 226 5.07 11.43 -3.65
N VAL A 227 5.29 12.61 -4.21
CA VAL A 227 4.32 13.32 -5.03
C VAL A 227 4.60 13.06 -6.50
N GLU A 228 3.76 12.25 -7.14
CA GLU A 228 3.69 12.09 -8.59
C GLU A 228 5.06 11.77 -9.24
N LEU A 229 5.84 10.85 -8.65
CA LEU A 229 7.21 10.54 -9.12
C LEU A 229 7.27 10.25 -10.64
N HIS A 230 6.34 9.46 -11.16
CA HIS A 230 6.24 9.17 -12.59
C HIS A 230 6.00 10.45 -13.41
N PHE A 231 5.09 11.32 -12.96
CA PHE A 231 4.76 12.57 -13.66
C PHE A 231 5.98 13.49 -13.79
N TYR A 232 6.69 13.77 -12.68
CA TYR A 232 7.86 14.64 -12.72
C TYR A 232 9.09 14.00 -13.37
N SER A 233 9.17 12.66 -13.39
CA SER A 233 10.22 11.96 -14.13
C SER A 233 10.04 12.04 -15.65
N GLY A 234 8.80 12.16 -16.14
CA GLY A 234 8.49 12.07 -17.57
C GLY A 234 8.86 10.73 -18.22
N GLN A 235 9.13 9.69 -17.42
CA GLN A 235 9.49 8.35 -17.89
C GLN A 235 8.35 7.36 -17.61
N ALA A 236 7.95 6.62 -18.65
CA ALA A 236 6.99 5.53 -18.51
C ALA A 236 7.59 4.38 -17.67
N ASP A 237 8.81 3.96 -18.02
CA ASP A 237 9.57 2.91 -17.34
C ASP A 237 10.49 3.52 -16.26
N LEU A 238 9.89 4.19 -15.28
CA LEU A 238 10.63 4.76 -14.16
C LEU A 238 11.09 3.66 -13.20
N PHE A 239 12.39 3.56 -12.93
CA PHE A 239 12.88 2.83 -11.77
C PHE A 239 12.47 3.57 -10.49
N ASN A 240 11.44 3.05 -9.81
CA ASN A 240 10.99 3.55 -8.51
C ASN A 240 11.51 2.65 -7.37
N PRO A 241 12.64 2.99 -6.72
CA PRO A 241 13.21 2.18 -5.64
C PRO A 241 12.32 2.14 -4.38
N PHE A 242 11.29 2.98 -4.30
CA PHE A 242 10.34 2.98 -3.19
C PHE A 242 9.16 2.03 -3.41
N SER A 243 9.07 1.34 -4.56
CA SER A 243 7.86 0.59 -4.97
C SER A 243 7.43 -0.53 -4.04
N ASP A 244 8.35 -1.03 -3.23
CA ASP A 244 8.09 -2.07 -2.23
C ASP A 244 8.00 -1.51 -0.79
N TYR A 245 8.10 -0.19 -0.62
CA TYR A 245 8.17 0.49 0.68
C TYR A 245 7.17 1.64 0.88
N TYR A 246 6.29 1.88 -0.10
CA TYR A 246 5.26 2.90 0.01
C TYR A 246 3.86 2.30 0.18
N TRP A 247 2.95 3.11 0.71
CA TRP A 247 1.52 2.88 0.72
C TRP A 247 0.81 3.85 -0.21
N ARG A 248 -0.42 3.56 -0.63
CA ARG A 248 -1.20 4.54 -1.40
C ARG A 248 -1.43 5.77 -0.52
N GLY A 249 -1.29 6.98 -1.05
CA GLY A 249 -1.43 8.21 -0.26
C GLY A 249 -2.77 8.28 0.47
N ARG A 250 -3.85 7.81 -0.16
CA ARG A 250 -5.17 7.70 0.45
C ARG A 250 -5.21 6.82 1.70
N GLU A 251 -4.44 5.73 1.74
CA GLU A 251 -4.37 4.81 2.89
C GLU A 251 -3.61 5.40 4.06
N LYS A 252 -2.84 6.48 3.82
CA LYS A 252 -2.04 7.18 4.81
C LYS A 252 -2.54 8.59 5.10
N GLY A 253 -3.80 8.87 4.78
CA GLY A 253 -4.45 10.15 5.07
C GLY A 253 -3.81 11.35 4.36
N LEU A 254 -3.09 11.13 3.26
CA LEU A 254 -2.42 12.18 2.48
C LEU A 254 -3.40 12.92 1.55
N HIS A 255 -4.63 13.08 1.98
CA HIS A 255 -5.71 13.69 1.19
C HIS A 255 -5.49 15.18 0.98
N GLY A 256 -5.92 15.69 -0.16
CA GLY A 256 -5.82 17.12 -0.49
C GLY A 256 -4.40 17.61 -0.80
N ILE A 257 -3.39 16.71 -0.85
CA ILE A 257 -2.05 17.07 -1.33
C ILE A 257 -2.07 17.27 -2.85
N VAL A 258 -2.62 16.32 -3.61
CA VAL A 258 -2.72 16.38 -5.08
C VAL A 258 -4.18 16.26 -5.54
N ALA A 259 -4.41 16.51 -6.83
CA ALA A 259 -5.73 16.41 -7.43
C ALA A 259 -6.26 14.97 -7.41
N GLU A 260 -7.58 14.82 -7.31
CA GLU A 260 -8.24 13.51 -7.16
C GLU A 260 -7.92 12.52 -8.28
N HIS A 261 -7.96 12.96 -9.55
CA HIS A 261 -7.59 12.13 -10.70
C HIS A 261 -6.11 11.72 -10.69
N ARG A 262 -5.26 12.43 -9.92
CA ARG A 262 -3.84 12.12 -9.72
C ARG A 262 -3.55 11.47 -8.37
N SER A 263 -4.56 11.26 -7.53
CA SER A 263 -4.39 10.71 -6.17
C SER A 263 -3.79 9.29 -6.18
N ASN A 264 -3.99 8.53 -7.26
CA ASN A 264 -3.36 7.22 -7.46
C ASN A 264 -1.83 7.29 -7.62
N SER A 265 -1.29 8.46 -7.98
CA SER A 265 0.16 8.71 -8.10
C SER A 265 0.78 9.32 -6.83
N LEU A 266 -0.04 9.64 -5.82
CA LEU A 266 0.44 10.03 -4.50
C LEU A 266 0.73 8.79 -3.68
N GLN A 267 1.95 8.68 -3.18
CA GLN A 267 2.41 7.57 -2.37
C GLN A 267 2.85 8.10 -1.00
N GLY A 268 2.61 7.35 0.06
CA GLY A 268 3.08 7.64 1.40
C GLY A 268 4.20 6.68 1.78
N TYR A 269 5.43 7.17 1.83
CA TYR A 269 6.56 6.41 2.36
C TYR A 269 6.50 6.44 3.89
N VAL A 270 6.36 5.28 4.52
CA VAL A 270 6.24 5.15 5.98
C VAL A 270 7.37 4.24 6.47
N PRO A 271 8.55 4.80 6.82
CA PRO A 271 9.66 4.02 7.31
C PRO A 271 9.29 3.34 8.64
N GLY A 272 10.14 2.43 9.12
CA GLY A 272 9.93 1.69 10.35
C GLY A 272 8.96 0.54 10.16
N VAL A 273 7.97 0.43 11.06
CA VAL A 273 7.08 -0.74 11.17
C VAL A 273 6.26 -0.98 9.89
N ASP A 274 5.89 0.05 9.15
CA ASP A 274 5.09 -0.09 7.92
C ASP A 274 5.90 -0.47 6.67
N ALA A 275 7.20 -0.19 6.65
CA ALA A 275 8.09 -0.52 5.53
C ALA A 275 8.94 -1.78 5.78
N ALA A 276 9.19 -2.16 7.04
CA ALA A 276 10.12 -3.23 7.40
C ALA A 276 9.43 -4.56 7.79
N ILE A 277 8.11 -4.58 7.93
CA ILE A 277 7.34 -5.81 8.21
C ILE A 277 6.99 -6.50 6.90
N ASN A 278 7.24 -7.81 6.81
CA ASN A 278 6.84 -8.66 5.69
C ASN A 278 5.33 -8.93 5.64
N CYS A 279 4.85 -9.48 4.51
CA CYS A 279 3.48 -9.99 4.41
C CYS A 279 3.47 -11.52 4.35
N ASN A 280 2.71 -12.15 5.25
CA ASN A 280 2.35 -13.55 5.20
C ASN A 280 0.84 -13.66 5.36
N LEU A 281 0.13 -13.94 4.28
CA LEU A 281 -1.34 -13.89 4.23
C LEU A 281 -2.02 -14.88 5.17
N ALA A 282 -1.33 -15.94 5.60
CA ALA A 282 -1.84 -16.86 6.62
C ALA A 282 -1.68 -16.33 8.06
N LEU A 283 -0.84 -15.31 8.29
CA LEU A 283 -0.36 -14.89 9.61
C LEU A 283 -0.44 -13.37 9.84
N ILE A 284 -1.33 -12.65 9.17
CA ILE A 284 -1.49 -11.20 9.35
C ILE A 284 -1.82 -10.89 10.82
N ASN A 285 -0.83 -10.45 11.58
CA ASN A 285 -0.91 -10.29 13.04
C ASN A 285 -0.68 -8.85 13.51
N VAL A 286 -0.38 -7.93 12.58
CA VAL A 286 -0.29 -6.49 12.85
C VAL A 286 -1.13 -5.76 11.80
N ASP A 287 -1.96 -4.82 12.26
CA ASP A 287 -2.74 -3.94 11.40
C ASP A 287 -1.89 -2.78 10.86
N MET A 288 -2.34 -2.20 9.75
CA MET A 288 -1.73 -1.01 9.19
C MET A 288 -1.83 0.16 10.19
N SER A 289 -0.79 1.00 10.25
CA SER A 289 -0.86 2.22 11.06
C SER A 289 -1.88 3.21 10.51
N GLY A 290 -2.58 3.89 11.42
CA GLY A 290 -3.36 5.09 11.10
C GLY A 290 -2.45 6.28 10.82
N SER A 291 -3.06 7.43 10.50
CA SER A 291 -2.36 8.68 10.24
C SER A 291 -2.83 9.80 11.17
N GLN A 292 -1.92 10.69 11.51
CA GLN A 292 -2.14 11.90 12.31
C GLN A 292 -1.47 13.07 11.61
N PHE A 293 -2.12 14.23 11.66
CA PHE A 293 -1.57 15.47 11.15
C PHE A 293 -1.10 16.35 12.32
N ASP A 294 0.18 16.70 12.30
CA ASP A 294 0.85 17.58 13.23
C ASP A 294 1.99 18.30 12.49
N ASP A 295 1.78 19.57 12.17
CA ASP A 295 2.77 20.41 11.46
C ASP A 295 3.82 21.03 12.41
N GLY A 296 3.85 20.60 13.68
CA GLY A 296 4.75 21.17 14.68
C GLY A 296 4.48 22.66 14.95
N ASN A 297 3.29 23.16 14.60
CA ASN A 297 2.92 24.57 14.66
C ASN A 297 3.83 25.47 13.78
N LEU A 298 4.39 24.91 12.71
CA LEU A 298 5.21 25.64 11.75
C LEU A 298 4.33 26.46 10.81
N SER A 299 4.14 27.72 11.15
CA SER A 299 3.56 28.72 10.23
C SER A 299 4.51 29.08 9.06
N ARG A 300 4.00 28.98 7.83
CA ARG A 300 4.61 29.55 6.60
C ARG A 300 4.92 31.05 6.63
N TYR A 301 4.44 31.78 7.64
CA TYR A 301 4.68 33.23 7.80
C TYR A 301 5.83 33.57 8.72
N HIS A 302 6.06 32.71 9.71
CA HIS A 302 6.98 33.00 10.80
C HIS A 302 8.18 32.05 10.83
N HIS A 303 8.07 30.90 10.18
CA HIS A 303 9.05 29.83 10.30
C HIS A 303 9.66 29.48 8.93
N PRO A 304 10.99 29.61 8.79
CA PRO A 304 11.70 29.33 7.53
C PRO A 304 11.67 27.85 7.11
N MET A 305 11.29 26.96 8.03
CA MET A 305 11.18 25.52 7.85
C MET A 305 9.74 25.03 7.60
N ALA A 306 8.77 25.94 7.43
CA ALA A 306 7.42 25.54 7.05
C ALA A 306 7.44 24.74 5.73
N GLY A 307 6.81 23.57 5.72
CA GLY A 307 6.81 22.63 4.60
C GLY A 307 8.10 21.83 4.39
N SER A 308 9.16 22.08 5.18
CA SER A 308 10.44 21.35 5.05
C SER A 308 10.39 19.95 5.68
N MET A 309 9.37 19.66 6.48
CA MET A 309 9.16 18.38 7.13
C MET A 309 7.73 17.93 6.91
N SER A 310 7.51 16.61 6.92
CA SER A 310 6.16 16.11 6.77
C SER A 310 5.34 16.42 8.02
N PRO A 311 4.13 17.00 7.87
CA PRO A 311 3.18 17.13 8.96
C PRO A 311 2.40 15.83 9.19
N TYR A 312 2.65 14.78 8.41
CA TYR A 312 1.94 13.51 8.50
C TYR A 312 2.77 12.50 9.29
N HIS A 313 2.15 11.91 10.30
CA HIS A 313 2.78 10.95 11.20
C HIS A 313 1.87 9.73 11.31
N SER A 314 2.45 8.54 11.33
CA SER A 314 1.69 7.33 11.57
C SER A 314 1.45 7.13 13.06
N THR A 315 0.30 6.56 13.41
CA THR A 315 0.08 6.04 14.76
C THR A 315 0.88 4.75 14.95
N PRO A 316 1.13 4.31 16.20
CA PRO A 316 1.53 2.94 16.43
C PRO A 316 0.56 1.98 15.72
N SER A 317 1.10 0.93 15.09
CA SER A 317 0.29 -0.13 14.50
C SER A 317 -0.35 -0.94 15.63
N LEU A 318 -1.52 -1.56 15.41
CA LEU A 318 -2.15 -2.38 16.45
C LEU A 318 -1.89 -3.86 16.19
N VAL A 319 -1.75 -4.64 17.25
CA VAL A 319 -1.69 -6.10 17.17
C VAL A 319 -3.07 -6.63 16.82
N ARG A 320 -3.17 -7.39 15.74
CA ARG A 320 -4.41 -8.01 15.27
C ARG A 320 -4.63 -9.41 15.85
N MET A 321 -3.54 -10.14 16.07
CA MET A 321 -3.53 -11.50 16.63
C MET A 321 -2.39 -11.62 17.62
N ASP A 322 -2.57 -12.40 18.69
CA ASP A 322 -1.52 -12.59 19.70
C ASP A 322 -0.19 -12.98 19.06
N ILE A 323 0.87 -12.23 19.39
CA ILE A 323 2.22 -12.46 18.89
C ILE A 323 3.03 -13.05 20.04
N PRO A 324 3.46 -14.33 19.96
CA PRO A 324 4.29 -14.90 21.00
C PRO A 324 5.66 -14.21 21.04
N ALA A 325 6.35 -14.30 22.18
CA ALA A 325 7.74 -13.88 22.26
C ALA A 325 8.58 -14.63 21.21
N GLY A 326 9.33 -13.87 20.42
CA GLY A 326 10.09 -14.36 19.28
C GLY A 326 9.31 -14.41 17.95
N GLY A 327 8.02 -14.06 17.94
CA GLY A 327 7.17 -14.07 16.75
C GLY A 327 7.53 -12.96 15.77
N GLU A 328 7.56 -13.31 14.48
CA GLU A 328 7.64 -12.37 13.37
C GLU A 328 6.31 -11.63 13.20
N LEU A 329 6.40 -10.34 12.90
CA LEU A 329 5.27 -9.48 12.60
C LEU A 329 4.96 -9.61 11.11
N PHE A 330 3.67 -9.63 10.76
CA PHE A 330 3.20 -9.62 9.38
C PHE A 330 2.04 -8.65 9.18
N LYS A 331 2.12 -7.88 8.10
CA LYS A 331 1.11 -6.90 7.67
C LYS A 331 0.54 -7.27 6.33
N PHE A 332 -0.70 -6.86 6.08
CA PHE A 332 -1.37 -7.09 4.80
C PHE A 332 -0.98 -6.00 3.80
N TYR A 333 -0.36 -6.40 2.68
CA TYR A 333 0.01 -5.49 1.59
C TYR A 333 -1.11 -5.22 0.58
N GLY A 334 -2.23 -5.94 0.70
CA GLY A 334 -3.27 -5.99 -0.33
C GLY A 334 -3.03 -7.12 -1.33
N ASP A 335 -4.08 -7.87 -1.66
CA ASP A 335 -3.99 -9.01 -2.58
C ASP A 335 -3.48 -8.62 -3.98
N GLN A 336 -3.81 -7.42 -4.44
CA GLN A 336 -3.34 -6.89 -5.72
C GLN A 336 -1.81 -6.81 -5.82
N TRP A 337 -1.10 -6.63 -4.70
CA TRP A 337 0.36 -6.62 -4.69
C TRP A 337 0.92 -7.97 -5.16
N PHE A 338 0.29 -9.07 -4.74
CA PHE A 338 0.66 -10.43 -5.11
C PHE A 338 0.14 -10.84 -6.48
N VAL A 339 -1.04 -10.38 -6.87
CA VAL A 339 -1.59 -10.61 -8.22
C VAL A 339 -0.70 -9.97 -9.28
N ALA A 340 -0.29 -8.72 -9.06
CA ALA A 340 0.60 -7.99 -9.97
C ALA A 340 2.02 -8.59 -10.06
N ARG A 341 2.39 -9.51 -9.16
CA ARG A 341 3.71 -10.17 -9.07
C ARG A 341 3.62 -11.69 -9.13
N GLN A 342 2.57 -12.21 -9.78
CA GLN A 342 2.35 -13.65 -9.91
C GLN A 342 3.48 -14.34 -10.67
N ASP A 343 4.14 -13.66 -11.60
CA ASP A 343 5.33 -14.15 -12.30
C ASP A 343 6.52 -14.40 -11.36
N LYS A 344 6.67 -13.59 -10.30
CA LYS A 344 7.73 -13.72 -9.29
C LYS A 344 7.42 -14.78 -8.24
N PHE A 345 6.17 -14.84 -7.77
CA PHE A 345 5.79 -15.67 -6.61
C PHE A 345 4.99 -16.93 -6.97
N GLY A 346 4.51 -17.04 -8.21
CA GLY A 346 3.52 -18.03 -8.59
C GLY A 346 2.14 -17.76 -7.97
N LEU A 347 1.30 -18.79 -7.97
CA LEU A 347 -0.08 -18.74 -7.47
C LEU A 347 -0.14 -18.91 -5.96
N ILE A 348 0.41 -17.96 -5.21
CA ILE A 348 0.26 -17.98 -3.76
C ILE A 348 -1.22 -17.79 -3.34
N PRO A 349 -1.67 -18.36 -2.23
CA PRO A 349 -2.98 -18.04 -1.67
C PRO A 349 -3.16 -16.55 -1.42
N LEU A 350 -4.35 -16.01 -1.73
CA LEU A 350 -4.79 -14.66 -1.38
C LEU A 350 -5.64 -14.68 -0.10
N SER A 351 -6.00 -13.50 0.42
CA SER A 351 -6.74 -13.39 1.68
C SER A 351 -8.06 -14.19 1.68
N ASP A 352 -8.82 -14.14 0.59
CA ASP A 352 -10.10 -14.85 0.44
C ASP A 352 -9.96 -16.38 0.23
N ASP A 353 -8.77 -16.86 -0.15
CA ASP A 353 -8.54 -18.28 -0.40
C ASP A 353 -8.48 -19.08 0.91
N TYR A 354 -7.95 -18.49 1.98
CA TYR A 354 -7.77 -19.17 3.28
C TYR A 354 -9.09 -19.56 3.94
N PRO A 355 -10.13 -18.70 4.04
CA PRO A 355 -11.44 -19.12 4.54
C PRO A 355 -12.07 -20.27 3.76
N VAL A 356 -11.90 -20.29 2.43
CA VAL A 356 -12.42 -21.38 1.58
C VAL A 356 -11.64 -22.67 1.83
N ALA A 357 -10.31 -22.59 1.89
CA ALA A 357 -9.45 -23.72 2.22
C ALA A 357 -9.76 -24.29 3.62
N GLN A 358 -9.98 -23.42 4.62
CA GLN A 358 -10.37 -23.83 5.96
C GLN A 358 -11.71 -24.57 5.96
N ASN A 359 -12.68 -24.13 5.16
CA ASN A 359 -13.96 -24.83 5.03
C ASN A 359 -13.80 -26.24 4.43
N ILE A 360 -12.90 -26.41 3.45
CA ILE A 360 -12.57 -27.73 2.89
C ILE A 360 -11.99 -28.64 3.98
N ILE A 361 -11.01 -28.13 4.76
CA ILE A 361 -10.40 -28.85 5.87
C ILE A 361 -11.45 -29.27 6.91
N ASN A 362 -12.34 -28.35 7.31
CA ASN A 362 -13.38 -28.62 8.30
C ASN A 362 -14.40 -29.66 7.79
N LYS A 363 -14.72 -29.66 6.49
CA LYS A 363 -15.57 -30.70 5.88
C LYS A 363 -14.88 -32.05 5.85
N PHE A 364 -13.61 -32.09 5.43
CA PHE A 364 -12.81 -33.30 5.45
C PHE A 364 -12.72 -33.89 6.86
N ASP A 365 -12.45 -33.04 7.87
CA ASP A 365 -12.35 -33.46 9.26
C ASP A 365 -13.64 -34.10 9.79
N ARG A 366 -14.80 -33.51 9.47
CA ARG A 366 -16.10 -34.10 9.82
C ARG A 366 -16.33 -35.45 9.14
N ILE A 367 -15.99 -35.58 7.86
CA ILE A 367 -16.17 -36.84 7.10
C ILE A 367 -15.27 -37.94 7.68
N GLN A 368 -13.98 -37.66 7.89
CA GLN A 368 -13.06 -38.68 8.41
C GLN A 368 -13.45 -39.14 9.82
N LYS A 369 -13.88 -38.23 10.71
CA LYS A 369 -14.29 -38.58 12.08
C LYS A 369 -15.55 -39.42 12.09
N ARG A 370 -16.49 -39.14 11.17
CA ARG A 370 -17.77 -39.85 11.08
C ARG A 370 -17.65 -41.23 10.43
N HIS A 371 -16.89 -41.33 9.35
CA HIS A 371 -16.92 -42.52 8.49
C HIS A 371 -15.66 -43.38 8.61
N PHE A 372 -14.52 -42.80 8.97
CA PHE A 372 -13.23 -43.48 8.95
C PHE A 372 -12.38 -43.21 10.20
N PRO A 373 -12.93 -43.25 11.43
CA PRO A 373 -12.25 -42.76 12.63
C PRO A 373 -10.90 -43.43 12.91
N SER A 374 -10.75 -44.71 12.55
CA SER A 374 -9.56 -45.52 12.86
C SER A 374 -8.74 -45.95 11.63
N ASN A 375 -9.07 -45.48 10.42
CA ASN A 375 -8.39 -45.90 9.20
C ASN A 375 -7.47 -44.79 8.67
N GLU A 376 -6.29 -44.64 9.27
CA GLU A 376 -5.32 -43.59 8.90
C GLU A 376 -4.93 -43.64 7.43
N LYS A 377 -4.70 -44.84 6.89
CA LYS A 377 -4.33 -45.00 5.47
C LYS A 377 -5.39 -44.46 4.53
N LEU A 378 -6.67 -44.74 4.79
CA LEU A 378 -7.76 -44.21 3.97
C LEU A 378 -7.87 -42.68 4.09
N LYS A 379 -7.60 -42.11 5.27
CA LYS A 379 -7.56 -40.64 5.45
C LYS A 379 -6.43 -40.02 4.63
N GLU A 380 -5.25 -40.63 4.65
CA GLU A 380 -4.09 -40.22 3.83
C GLU A 380 -4.41 -40.31 2.33
N ASP A 381 -4.94 -41.45 1.88
CA ASP A 381 -5.30 -41.69 0.47
C ASP A 381 -6.37 -40.68 -0.01
N LEU A 382 -7.38 -40.39 0.81
CA LEU A 382 -8.42 -39.39 0.48
C LEU A 382 -7.86 -37.96 0.48
N TRP A 383 -6.97 -37.62 1.41
CA TRP A 383 -6.35 -36.30 1.44
C TRP A 383 -5.42 -36.09 0.23
N SER A 384 -4.63 -37.11 -0.12
CA SER A 384 -3.80 -37.11 -1.34
C SER A 384 -4.66 -37.01 -2.61
N LEU A 385 -5.82 -37.67 -2.68
CA LEU A 385 -6.75 -37.48 -3.79
C LEU A 385 -7.20 -36.01 -3.92
N VAL A 386 -7.51 -35.34 -2.80
CA VAL A 386 -7.90 -33.92 -2.80
C VAL A 386 -6.73 -33.03 -3.22
N LYS A 387 -5.54 -33.23 -2.66
CA LYS A 387 -4.37 -32.39 -2.93
C LYS A 387 -3.72 -32.66 -4.29
N ASP A 388 -3.39 -33.90 -4.56
CA ASP A 388 -2.51 -34.27 -5.67
C ASP A 388 -3.29 -34.53 -6.96
N ASP A 389 -4.33 -35.36 -6.87
CA ASP A 389 -5.09 -35.81 -8.04
C ASP A 389 -6.11 -34.76 -8.54
N ILE A 390 -6.84 -34.11 -7.62
CA ILE A 390 -7.81 -33.07 -7.98
C ILE A 390 -7.16 -31.69 -8.01
N GLY A 391 -6.29 -31.40 -7.03
CA GLY A 391 -5.89 -30.02 -6.71
C GLY A 391 -4.63 -29.48 -7.36
N MET A 392 -3.71 -30.34 -7.82
CA MET A 392 -2.36 -29.89 -8.23
C MET A 392 -1.95 -30.40 -9.62
N ALA A 393 -2.47 -31.55 -10.06
CA ALA A 393 -2.09 -32.13 -11.35
C ALA A 393 -2.86 -31.55 -12.55
N GLU A 394 -4.08 -31.04 -12.34
CA GLU A 394 -4.96 -30.60 -13.44
C GLU A 394 -5.43 -29.13 -13.32
N TRP A 395 -5.41 -28.51 -12.13
CA TRP A 395 -6.04 -27.21 -11.88
C TRP A 395 -5.11 -26.30 -11.06
N GLU A 396 -4.56 -25.27 -11.70
CA GLU A 396 -3.83 -24.21 -11.02
C GLU A 396 -4.79 -23.41 -10.11
N SER A 397 -4.66 -23.57 -8.79
CA SER A 397 -5.58 -22.98 -7.82
C SER A 397 -4.89 -22.46 -6.55
N ARG A 398 -5.16 -21.20 -6.23
CA ARG A 398 -4.67 -20.54 -5.02
C ARG A 398 -5.26 -21.15 -3.74
N ILE A 399 -6.54 -21.54 -3.78
CA ILE A 399 -7.22 -22.28 -2.70
C ILE A 399 -6.49 -23.60 -2.41
N MET A 400 -6.11 -24.35 -3.46
CA MET A 400 -5.43 -25.64 -3.27
C MET A 400 -4.00 -25.48 -2.76
N ASN A 401 -3.37 -24.33 -3.02
CA ASN A 401 -2.07 -23.96 -2.45
C ASN A 401 -2.16 -23.56 -0.98
N ALA A 402 -3.35 -23.16 -0.48
CA ALA A 402 -3.58 -22.86 0.93
C ALA A 402 -3.80 -24.12 1.79
N LEU A 403 -4.13 -25.25 1.15
CA LEU A 403 -4.40 -26.50 1.87
C LEU A 403 -3.11 -27.13 2.43
N PRO A 404 -3.15 -27.70 3.64
CA PRO A 404 -2.02 -28.42 4.24
C PRO A 404 -1.52 -29.59 3.40
N GLN A 405 -0.22 -29.83 3.46
CA GLN A 405 0.44 -30.89 2.68
C GLN A 405 0.18 -32.30 3.25
N SER A 406 -0.17 -32.41 4.53
CA SER A 406 -0.38 -33.70 5.20
C SER A 406 -1.74 -33.77 5.88
N VAL A 407 -2.28 -34.98 6.02
CA VAL A 407 -3.55 -35.22 6.73
C VAL A 407 -3.46 -34.82 8.21
N GLY A 408 -2.29 -35.03 8.84
CA GLY A 408 -2.06 -34.65 10.23
C GLY A 408 -2.07 -33.13 10.42
N ASP A 409 -1.54 -32.38 9.46
CA ASP A 409 -1.63 -30.92 9.51
C ASP A 409 -3.04 -30.41 9.16
N ALA A 410 -3.76 -31.08 8.25
CA ALA A 410 -5.18 -30.80 8.03
C ALA A 410 -6.01 -31.02 9.31
N GLN A 411 -5.75 -32.08 10.06
CA GLN A 411 -6.39 -32.33 11.36
C GLN A 411 -6.06 -31.25 12.39
N LYS A 412 -4.81 -30.79 12.47
CA LYS A 412 -4.41 -29.68 13.35
C LYS A 412 -5.07 -28.37 12.94
N ALA A 413 -5.12 -28.07 11.64
CA ALA A 413 -5.78 -26.89 11.10
C ALA A 413 -7.30 -26.95 11.30
N ALA A 414 -7.92 -28.12 11.31
CA ALA A 414 -9.34 -28.26 11.66
C ALA A 414 -9.60 -27.91 13.14
N GLN A 415 -8.59 -28.02 14.01
CA GLN A 415 -8.70 -27.70 15.44
C GLN A 415 -8.35 -26.24 15.76
N ASN A 416 -7.34 -25.67 15.09
CA ASN A 416 -6.73 -24.38 15.44
C ASN A 416 -6.56 -23.42 14.25
N GLU A 417 -7.21 -23.69 13.11
CA GLU A 417 -7.08 -22.98 11.83
C GLU A 417 -5.76 -23.18 11.07
N ILE A 418 -5.75 -22.91 9.76
CA ILE A 418 -4.56 -23.01 8.90
C ILE A 418 -3.42 -22.15 9.44
N ALA A 419 -3.72 -20.94 9.94
CA ALA A 419 -2.74 -20.00 10.49
C ALA A 419 -1.82 -20.66 11.54
N SER A 420 -2.37 -21.52 12.40
CA SER A 420 -1.60 -22.22 13.45
C SER A 420 -0.42 -23.06 12.91
N LEU A 421 -0.54 -23.59 11.69
CA LEU A 421 0.52 -24.39 11.04
C LEU A 421 1.70 -23.52 10.60
N HIS A 422 1.45 -22.24 10.34
CA HIS A 422 2.47 -21.28 9.95
C HIS A 422 3.12 -20.64 11.18
N GLN A 423 2.36 -20.43 12.27
CA GLN A 423 2.82 -19.68 13.44
C GLN A 423 4.11 -20.28 14.04
N ALA A 424 4.19 -21.60 14.19
CA ALA A 424 5.38 -22.25 14.74
C ALA A 424 6.64 -22.05 13.88
N LYS A 425 6.48 -21.84 12.56
CA LYS A 425 7.59 -21.56 11.64
C LYS A 425 7.99 -20.09 11.65
N ALA A 426 7.09 -19.22 12.13
CA ALA A 426 7.26 -17.77 12.20
C ALA A 426 7.79 -17.28 13.55
N VAL A 427 8.41 -18.15 14.35
CA VAL A 427 8.94 -17.82 15.68
C VAL A 427 10.42 -18.16 15.75
N ARG A 428 11.24 -17.20 16.22
CA ARG A 428 12.64 -17.40 16.61
C ARG A 428 12.75 -17.45 18.13
N SER A 429 13.81 -18.03 18.68
CA SER A 429 14.05 -17.87 20.12
C SER A 429 14.46 -16.43 20.43
N VAL A 430 14.07 -15.92 21.61
CA VAL A 430 14.45 -14.57 22.04
C VAL A 430 15.99 -14.43 22.12
N ASP A 431 16.69 -15.48 22.55
CA ASP A 431 18.16 -15.47 22.59
C ASP A 431 18.79 -15.39 21.19
N TYR A 432 18.19 -16.05 20.19
CA TYR A 432 18.62 -15.88 18.81
C TYR A 432 18.48 -14.43 18.37
N LEU A 433 17.35 -13.77 18.67
CA LEU A 433 17.12 -12.37 18.33
C LEU A 433 18.10 -11.44 19.04
N ARG A 434 18.41 -11.68 20.33
CA ARG A 434 19.41 -10.91 21.07
C ARG A 434 20.82 -11.03 20.46
N GLN A 435 21.17 -12.20 19.94
CA GLN A 435 22.51 -12.48 19.41
C GLN A 435 22.68 -12.06 17.94
N HIS A 436 21.62 -12.20 17.13
CA HIS A 436 21.70 -12.04 15.66
C HIS A 436 20.83 -10.91 15.13
N GLY A 437 19.85 -10.45 15.90
CA GLY A 437 18.96 -9.37 15.53
C GLY A 437 19.53 -8.00 15.88
N ARG A 438 19.07 -6.99 15.16
CA ARG A 438 19.33 -5.58 15.47
C ARG A 438 18.14 -4.99 16.20
N CYS A 439 18.38 -4.42 17.38
CA CYS A 439 17.34 -3.71 18.11
C CYS A 439 16.85 -2.48 17.32
N VAL A 440 15.52 -2.31 17.21
CA VAL A 440 14.91 -1.21 16.46
C VAL A 440 13.83 -0.44 17.22
N ASP A 441 13.57 -0.74 18.49
CA ASP A 441 12.61 0.00 19.33
C ASP A 441 13.29 1.01 20.29
N SER A 442 14.44 1.52 19.84
CA SER A 442 15.36 2.35 20.63
C SER A 442 15.00 3.83 20.69
N ILE A 443 14.18 4.29 19.74
CA ILE A 443 13.84 5.69 19.51
C ILE A 443 12.32 5.88 19.61
N ARG A 444 11.89 7.00 20.17
CA ARG A 444 10.50 7.48 20.08
C ARG A 444 10.48 8.89 19.47
N PRO A 445 9.50 9.22 18.63
CA PRO A 445 9.27 10.61 18.23
C PRO A 445 8.71 11.43 19.39
N GLY A 446 8.91 12.74 19.34
CA GLY A 446 8.28 13.71 20.23
C GLY A 446 8.48 15.14 19.70
N PRO A 447 7.89 16.18 20.33
CA PRO A 447 8.20 17.56 20.01
C PRO A 447 9.69 17.85 20.22
N SER A 448 10.38 18.42 19.23
CA SER A 448 11.81 18.72 19.32
C SER A 448 12.10 19.84 20.33
N THR A 449 13.29 19.81 20.92
CA THR A 449 13.81 20.88 21.80
C THR A 449 14.49 22.01 21.03
N LEU A 450 14.69 21.85 19.71
CA LEU A 450 15.18 22.93 18.85
C LEU A 450 14.20 24.12 18.87
N PRO A 451 14.68 25.35 18.61
CA PRO A 451 13.80 26.51 18.52
C PRO A 451 12.66 26.27 17.54
N SER A 452 11.46 26.81 17.80
CA SER A 452 10.26 26.62 16.96
C SER A 452 10.43 27.03 15.49
N ARG A 453 11.47 27.82 15.18
CA ARG A 453 11.84 28.19 13.80
C ARG A 453 12.59 27.10 13.03
N GLN A 454 13.00 26.03 13.71
CA GLN A 454 13.86 24.97 13.18
C GLN A 454 13.30 23.57 13.49
N GLY A 455 12.76 23.35 14.69
CA GLY A 455 12.29 22.04 15.14
C GLY A 455 10.78 21.87 14.99
N GLY A 456 10.37 20.79 14.31
CA GLY A 456 9.04 20.21 14.50
C GLY A 456 9.13 19.04 15.47
N ARG A 457 9.09 17.81 14.96
CA ARG A 457 9.35 16.61 15.77
C ARG A 457 10.83 16.24 15.81
N GLY A 458 11.24 15.56 16.88
CA GLY A 458 12.58 15.06 17.13
C GLY A 458 12.57 13.61 17.62
N ALA A 459 13.73 12.96 17.55
CA ALA A 459 13.97 11.60 18.02
C ALA A 459 14.47 11.61 19.46
N PHE A 460 13.88 10.82 20.33
CA PHE A 460 14.26 10.72 21.74
C PHE A 460 14.66 9.29 22.09
N ALA A 461 15.71 9.16 22.90
CA ALA A 461 16.16 7.88 23.41
C ALA A 461 15.08 7.24 24.31
N LYS A 462 14.78 5.95 24.11
CA LYS A 462 13.87 5.19 24.99
C LYS A 462 14.56 4.50 26.17
N ARG A 463 15.88 4.60 26.25
CA ARG A 463 16.71 4.00 27.30
C ARG A 463 18.08 4.67 27.33
N ASN A 464 18.89 4.34 28.32
CA ASN A 464 20.26 4.82 28.43
C ASN A 464 21.17 4.13 27.41
N TYR A 465 22.11 4.88 26.82
CA TYR A 465 23.16 4.37 25.94
C TYR A 465 24.52 4.87 26.41
N ALA A 466 25.47 3.96 26.55
CA ALA A 466 26.86 4.33 26.80
C ALA A 466 27.50 4.87 25.51
N LYS A 467 28.47 5.77 25.65
CA LYS A 467 29.31 6.22 24.53
C LYS A 467 29.86 5.03 23.74
N GLY A 468 29.75 5.09 22.42
CA GLY A 468 30.21 4.07 21.49
C GLY A 468 29.24 2.90 21.28
N SER A 469 28.15 2.83 22.04
CA SER A 469 27.12 1.81 21.83
C SER A 469 26.24 2.11 20.61
N ILE A 470 25.74 1.05 19.97
CA ILE A 470 24.78 1.13 18.88
C ILE A 470 23.41 1.42 19.48
N ILE A 471 22.79 2.51 19.05
CA ILE A 471 21.43 2.91 19.42
C ILE A 471 20.43 2.07 18.63
N THR A 472 20.57 2.05 17.30
CA THR A 472 19.70 1.30 16.37
C THR A 472 20.42 1.07 15.04
N GLY A 473 19.85 0.26 14.17
CA GLY A 473 20.30 0.10 12.79
C GLY A 473 19.14 0.20 11.80
N THR A 474 19.42 0.73 10.61
CA THR A 474 18.45 0.87 9.51
C THR A 474 19.03 0.29 8.23
N PRO A 475 18.29 -0.54 7.50
CA PRO A 475 18.59 -0.78 6.11
C PRO A 475 18.24 0.47 5.27
N LEU A 476 18.79 0.54 4.06
CA LEU A 476 18.77 1.71 3.21
C LEU A 476 18.23 1.34 1.83
N ILE A 477 17.31 2.17 1.33
CA ILE A 477 16.88 2.19 -0.06
C ILE A 477 17.87 3.06 -0.83
N HIS A 478 18.48 2.54 -1.88
CA HIS A 478 19.34 3.32 -2.76
C HIS A 478 18.53 3.96 -3.89
N VAL A 479 18.80 5.24 -4.13
CA VAL A 479 18.30 6.00 -5.28
C VAL A 479 19.52 6.37 -6.13
N PRO A 480 19.86 5.60 -7.18
CA PRO A 480 21.09 5.80 -7.96
C PRO A 480 21.21 7.19 -8.59
N ASN A 481 20.06 7.74 -9.02
CA ASN A 481 19.97 9.08 -9.58
C ASN A 481 19.01 9.96 -8.76
N ARG A 482 19.58 10.90 -8.01
CA ARG A 482 18.84 11.89 -7.21
C ARG A 482 17.87 12.77 -8.01
N GLU A 483 18.01 12.86 -9.33
CA GLU A 483 17.04 13.57 -10.18
C GLU A 483 15.64 12.96 -10.10
N LEU A 484 15.51 11.69 -9.70
CA LEU A 484 14.22 11.07 -9.36
C LEU A 484 13.42 11.92 -8.35
N LEU A 485 14.10 12.59 -7.42
CA LEU A 485 13.48 13.44 -6.41
C LEU A 485 13.42 14.92 -6.80
N THR A 486 13.70 15.26 -8.07
CA THR A 486 13.60 16.63 -8.58
C THR A 486 12.25 16.85 -9.25
N MET A 487 11.61 17.98 -8.96
CA MET A 487 10.33 18.37 -9.57
C MET A 487 10.61 19.45 -10.62
N PHE A 488 10.32 19.12 -11.87
CA PHE A 488 10.51 20.02 -13.01
C PHE A 488 9.21 20.74 -13.35
N ARG A 489 9.32 21.90 -14.00
CA ARG A 489 8.14 22.55 -14.57
C ARG A 489 7.54 21.65 -15.65
N MET A 490 6.26 21.40 -15.53
CA MET A 490 5.47 20.60 -16.47
C MET A 490 4.52 21.53 -17.20
N GLU A 491 4.53 21.46 -18.53
CA GLU A 491 3.63 22.24 -19.39
C GLU A 491 2.74 21.29 -20.18
N ARG A 492 1.42 21.55 -20.18
CA ARG A 492 0.51 20.73 -20.96
C ARG A 492 0.77 20.96 -22.44
N ASN A 493 1.09 19.90 -23.17
CA ASN A 493 1.43 19.96 -24.59
C ASN A 493 0.18 19.74 -25.46
N ASN A 494 -0.46 18.58 -25.32
CA ASN A 494 -1.63 18.20 -26.10
C ASN A 494 -2.58 17.32 -25.29
N THR A 495 -3.86 17.29 -25.65
CA THR A 495 -4.84 16.35 -25.12
C THR A 495 -5.31 15.49 -26.29
N ASP A 496 -5.16 14.17 -26.18
CA ASP A 496 -5.66 13.24 -27.19
C ASP A 496 -7.19 13.43 -27.32
N PRO A 497 -7.71 13.76 -28.51
CA PRO A 497 -9.12 14.07 -28.67
C PRO A 497 -10.02 12.83 -28.51
N ASP A 498 -9.50 11.62 -28.72
CA ASP A 498 -10.26 10.37 -28.66
C ASP A 498 -10.25 9.80 -27.24
N THR A 499 -9.07 9.74 -26.61
CA THR A 499 -8.92 9.17 -25.25
C THR A 499 -9.12 10.21 -24.14
N GLY A 500 -8.86 11.49 -24.43
CA GLY A 500 -8.78 12.54 -23.42
C GLY A 500 -7.44 12.57 -22.67
N GLU A 501 -6.47 11.74 -23.06
CA GLU A 501 -5.19 11.65 -22.36
C GLU A 501 -4.34 12.90 -22.58
N GLU A 502 -3.90 13.53 -21.49
CA GLU A 502 -3.04 14.70 -21.55
C GLU A 502 -1.57 14.29 -21.67
N THR A 503 -0.88 14.85 -22.66
CA THR A 503 0.57 14.79 -22.81
C THR A 503 1.21 16.04 -22.20
N TRP A 504 2.33 15.84 -21.51
CA TRP A 504 3.01 16.89 -20.78
C TRP A 504 4.47 17.02 -21.24
N LEU A 505 4.90 18.25 -21.47
CA LEU A 505 6.28 18.61 -21.75
C LEU A 505 7.00 18.88 -20.42
N ARG A 506 8.09 18.15 -20.19
CA ARG A 506 8.98 18.34 -19.04
C ARG A 506 10.09 19.32 -19.40
N HIS A 507 10.15 20.45 -18.72
CA HIS A 507 11.22 21.44 -18.87
C HIS A 507 12.38 21.09 -17.93
N VAL A 508 13.32 20.26 -18.41
CA VAL A 508 14.45 19.74 -17.61
C VAL A 508 15.39 20.82 -17.07
N ASP A 509 15.39 22.01 -17.70
CA ASP A 509 16.21 23.15 -17.28
C ASP A 509 15.51 24.03 -16.23
N GLU A 510 14.23 23.77 -15.94
CA GLU A 510 13.41 24.55 -15.01
C GLU A 510 12.97 23.68 -13.82
N ILE A 511 13.83 23.61 -12.79
CA ILE A 511 13.50 22.97 -11.51
C ILE A 511 12.54 23.87 -10.74
N VAL A 512 11.33 23.38 -10.46
CA VAL A 512 10.34 24.11 -9.65
C VAL A 512 10.47 23.82 -8.17
N ASN A 513 10.85 22.58 -7.80
CA ASN A 513 11.06 22.17 -6.41
C ASN A 513 11.79 20.81 -6.34
N HIS A 514 11.92 20.25 -5.15
CA HIS A 514 12.33 18.86 -4.92
C HIS A 514 11.30 18.15 -4.03
N GLN A 515 11.19 16.83 -4.19
CA GLN A 515 10.39 15.96 -3.34
C GLN A 515 10.82 16.14 -1.88
N MET A 516 9.86 16.14 -0.95
CA MET A 516 10.14 16.22 0.48
C MET A 516 11.03 15.08 0.98
N MET A 517 10.96 13.92 0.32
CA MET A 517 11.80 12.76 0.60
C MET A 517 13.30 13.09 0.59
N LEU A 518 13.74 14.10 -0.17
CA LEU A 518 15.14 14.53 -0.17
C LEU A 518 15.64 14.88 1.24
N ASN A 519 14.80 15.47 2.10
CA ASN A 519 15.16 15.86 3.48
C ASN A 519 15.33 14.68 4.43
N TYR A 520 14.92 13.48 3.99
CA TYR A 520 15.00 12.24 4.76
C TYR A 520 16.02 11.26 4.17
N CYS A 521 16.72 11.63 3.10
CA CYS A 521 17.75 10.79 2.48
C CYS A 521 19.15 11.35 2.74
N TYR A 522 20.12 10.45 2.76
CA TYR A 522 21.53 10.73 2.87
C TYR A 522 22.17 10.83 1.49
N GLY A 523 23.05 11.79 1.27
CA GLY A 523 23.73 11.99 0.01
C GLY A 523 25.14 12.52 0.16
N HIS A 524 25.87 12.54 -0.96
CA HIS A 524 27.23 13.06 -1.04
C HIS A 524 27.33 14.04 -2.21
N HIS A 525 28.02 15.16 -2.02
CA HIS A 525 28.10 16.22 -3.04
C HIS A 525 28.78 15.75 -4.35
N GLN A 526 29.68 14.78 -4.26
CA GLN A 526 30.34 14.14 -5.41
C GLN A 526 29.57 12.94 -6.01
N SER A 527 28.32 12.68 -5.59
CA SER A 527 27.53 11.53 -6.06
C SER A 527 26.12 11.90 -6.51
N THR A 528 25.62 11.16 -7.49
CA THR A 528 24.19 11.15 -7.85
C THR A 528 23.36 10.31 -6.89
N MET A 529 23.97 9.43 -6.11
CA MET A 529 23.25 8.48 -5.27
C MET A 529 22.70 9.14 -4.00
N LEU A 530 21.48 8.76 -3.63
CA LEU A 530 20.91 8.97 -2.30
C LEU A 530 20.66 7.63 -1.61
N LEU A 531 20.71 7.64 -0.28
CA LEU A 531 20.43 6.50 0.59
C LEU A 531 19.35 6.88 1.59
N CYS A 532 18.17 6.30 1.45
CA CYS A 532 16.99 6.67 2.22
C CYS A 532 16.70 5.56 3.27
N PRO A 533 16.77 5.85 4.57
CA PRO A 533 16.57 4.86 5.62
C PRO A 533 15.09 4.53 5.82
N TYR A 534 14.79 3.24 5.99
CA TYR A 534 13.44 2.76 6.31
C TYR A 534 13.33 2.09 7.68
N GLY A 535 14.27 2.36 8.59
CA GLY A 535 14.25 1.91 9.98
C GLY A 535 13.36 2.77 10.88
N SER A 536 13.02 2.23 12.04
CA SER A 536 12.09 2.86 12.99
C SER A 536 12.73 4.05 13.72
N GLY A 537 12.03 5.19 13.72
CA GLY A 537 12.38 6.40 14.47
C GLY A 537 13.58 7.21 13.97
N VAL A 538 14.44 6.66 13.13
CA VAL A 538 15.68 7.33 12.67
C VAL A 538 15.44 8.57 11.83
N ASN A 539 14.31 8.62 11.13
CA ASN A 539 13.88 9.76 10.30
C ASN A 539 13.43 10.99 11.13
N TYR A 540 13.42 10.89 12.46
CA TYR A 540 13.16 12.00 13.37
C TYR A 540 14.44 12.58 14.02
N ILE A 541 15.62 11.99 13.79
CA ILE A 541 16.86 12.50 14.36
C ILE A 541 17.18 13.82 13.69
N ASN A 542 17.15 14.93 14.43
CA ASN A 542 17.36 16.25 13.86
C ASN A 542 18.84 16.61 13.72
N HIS A 543 19.09 17.61 12.89
CA HIS A 543 20.41 18.23 12.78
C HIS A 543 20.73 19.14 13.96
N ASN A 544 21.93 19.00 14.54
CA ASN A 544 22.59 20.06 15.31
C ASN A 544 24.07 19.75 15.51
N GLN A 545 25.00 20.53 14.93
CA GLN A 545 26.44 20.26 15.05
C GLN A 545 26.94 20.31 16.51
N THR A 546 26.48 21.28 17.29
CA THR A 546 26.97 21.50 18.67
C THR A 546 26.39 20.51 19.68
N LEU A 547 25.16 20.07 19.49
CA LEU A 547 24.46 19.14 20.39
C LEU A 547 24.59 17.68 19.94
N ALA A 548 25.13 17.43 18.74
CA ALA A 548 25.31 16.12 18.13
C ALA A 548 25.78 15.08 19.17
N ASN A 549 24.95 14.07 19.37
CA ASN A 549 25.19 12.96 20.29
C ASN A 549 25.09 11.61 19.59
N VAL A 550 24.76 11.60 18.30
CA VAL A 550 24.70 10.44 17.42
C VAL A 550 25.62 10.66 16.23
N ARG A 551 26.23 9.58 15.74
CA ARG A 551 26.87 9.51 14.42
C ARG A 551 26.40 8.25 13.68
N ILE A 552 26.49 8.27 12.36
CA ILE A 552 26.26 7.06 11.55
C ILE A 552 27.57 6.30 11.31
N GLN A 553 27.45 5.03 10.94
CA GLN A 553 28.50 4.23 10.30
C GLN A 553 27.85 3.13 9.45
N TRP A 554 28.61 2.54 8.53
CA TRP A 554 28.18 1.29 7.88
C TRP A 554 27.99 0.18 8.91
N ALA A 555 26.87 -0.54 8.82
CA ALA A 555 26.64 -1.70 9.65
C ALA A 555 27.68 -2.81 9.32
N PRO A 556 28.02 -3.72 10.25
CA PRO A 556 28.85 -4.87 9.93
C PRO A 556 28.22 -5.77 8.85
N ASN A 557 29.06 -6.42 8.04
CA ASN A 557 28.59 -7.36 7.02
C ASN A 557 27.68 -8.46 7.62
N GLY A 558 26.53 -8.69 6.99
CA GLY A 558 25.52 -9.67 7.44
C GLY A 558 24.59 -9.17 8.53
N THR A 559 24.79 -7.96 9.07
CA THR A 559 23.86 -7.36 10.04
C THR A 559 22.90 -6.41 9.33
N THR A 560 21.61 -6.45 9.68
CA THR A 560 20.58 -5.60 9.05
C THR A 560 20.60 -5.71 7.51
N SER A 561 20.89 -6.91 6.99
CA SER A 561 21.09 -7.20 5.55
C SER A 561 22.21 -6.42 4.84
N HIS A 562 23.13 -5.81 5.59
CA HIS A 562 24.27 -5.13 4.98
C HIS A 562 25.20 -6.11 4.27
N ASN A 563 25.49 -5.84 3.01
CA ASN A 563 26.51 -6.51 2.23
C ASN A 563 27.66 -5.55 1.96
N SER A 564 28.76 -5.72 2.70
CA SER A 564 29.94 -4.86 2.61
C SER A 564 30.60 -4.86 1.24
N SER A 565 30.43 -5.92 0.43
CA SER A 565 30.95 -5.96 -0.95
C SER A 565 30.34 -4.88 -1.84
N TRP A 566 29.14 -4.39 -1.53
CA TRP A 566 28.51 -3.31 -2.30
C TRP A 566 29.30 -2.00 -2.20
N LEU A 567 29.99 -1.78 -1.08
CA LEU A 567 30.82 -0.60 -0.87
C LEU A 567 32.11 -0.61 -1.72
N THR A 568 32.55 -1.79 -2.18
CA THR A 568 33.84 -1.96 -2.87
C THR A 568 33.72 -2.45 -4.30
N ASP A 569 32.62 -3.12 -4.66
CA ASP A 569 32.53 -3.90 -5.89
C ASP A 569 31.44 -3.39 -6.84
N ILE A 570 30.51 -2.56 -6.36
CA ILE A 570 29.34 -2.11 -7.14
C ILE A 570 29.43 -0.60 -7.39
N ARG A 571 29.21 -0.18 -8.64
CA ARG A 571 29.11 1.23 -9.01
C ARG A 571 27.68 1.73 -8.89
N VAL A 572 27.51 3.05 -8.79
CA VAL A 572 26.16 3.66 -8.70
C VAL A 572 25.30 3.30 -9.91
N GLU A 573 25.89 3.24 -11.10
CA GLU A 573 25.19 2.91 -12.34
C GLU A 573 24.67 1.46 -12.35
N ASP A 574 25.34 0.54 -11.64
CA ASP A 574 24.97 -0.87 -11.57
C ASP A 574 23.85 -1.14 -10.55
N LEU A 575 23.44 -0.12 -9.79
CA LEU A 575 22.35 -0.19 -8.81
C LEU A 575 20.99 0.19 -9.41
N GLU A 576 20.94 0.63 -10.66
CA GLU A 576 19.69 0.85 -11.37
C GLU A 576 18.98 -0.51 -11.57
N TRP A 577 17.67 -0.56 -11.34
CA TRP A 577 16.87 -1.80 -11.41
C TRP A 577 17.18 -2.87 -10.36
N VAL A 578 18.06 -2.58 -9.40
CA VAL A 578 18.28 -3.41 -8.21
C VAL A 578 17.29 -2.98 -7.12
N TYR A 579 16.26 -3.79 -6.87
CA TYR A 579 15.27 -3.52 -5.83
C TYR A 579 15.69 -4.07 -4.45
N ASP A 580 16.68 -4.96 -4.40
CA ASP A 580 17.15 -5.54 -3.13
C ASP A 580 17.90 -4.50 -2.29
N THR A 581 17.63 -4.49 -0.99
CA THR A 581 18.39 -3.65 -0.04
C THR A 581 19.66 -4.38 0.40
N GLY A 582 20.83 -3.88 -0.01
CA GLY A 582 22.14 -4.39 0.41
C GLY A 582 22.92 -3.48 1.35
N LEU A 583 22.40 -2.29 1.67
CA LEU A 583 23.10 -1.26 2.45
C LEU A 583 22.38 -1.00 3.78
N ALA A 584 23.12 -0.74 4.85
CA ALA A 584 22.56 -0.39 6.14
C ALA A 584 23.48 0.52 6.95
N PHE A 585 22.90 1.42 7.74
CA PHE A 585 23.59 2.21 8.75
C PHE A 585 23.33 1.68 10.15
N ASP A 586 24.36 1.75 10.99
CA ASP A 586 24.22 1.75 12.45
C ASP A 586 24.32 3.19 12.97
N TYR A 587 23.47 3.56 13.92
CA TYR A 587 23.50 4.84 14.64
C TYR A 587 24.17 4.63 15.99
N ILE A 588 25.20 5.42 16.28
CA ILE A 588 26.07 5.21 17.44
C ILE A 588 26.10 6.44 18.33
N ALA A 589 25.99 6.21 19.64
CA ALA A 589 26.13 7.24 20.65
C ALA A 589 27.57 7.79 20.68
N THR A 590 27.77 9.09 20.51
CA THR A 590 29.09 9.74 20.58
C THR A 590 29.48 10.17 22.00
N LYS A 591 28.52 10.16 22.92
CA LYS A 591 28.63 10.37 24.37
C LYS A 591 27.61 9.50 25.08
N ASP A 592 27.63 9.47 26.41
CA ASP A 592 26.55 8.83 27.17
C ASP A 592 25.24 9.60 26.93
N ILE A 593 24.17 8.85 26.64
CA ILE A 593 22.83 9.37 26.35
C ILE A 593 21.89 8.77 27.40
N LYS A 594 21.10 9.61 28.05
CA LYS A 594 20.09 9.16 29.00
C LYS A 594 18.77 8.89 28.28
N GLU A 595 17.94 8.05 28.90
CA GLU A 595 16.55 7.95 28.50
C GLU A 595 15.90 9.34 28.42
N SER A 596 15.13 9.57 27.35
CA SER A 596 14.48 10.83 27.02
C SER A 596 15.39 11.98 26.61
N ASP A 597 16.71 11.80 26.49
CA ASP A 597 17.54 12.76 25.76
C ASP A 597 17.14 12.80 24.27
N GLU A 598 17.10 13.99 23.68
CA GLU A 598 16.93 14.14 22.23
C GLU A 598 18.21 13.72 21.50
N LEU A 599 18.03 13.04 20.38
CA LEU A 599 19.08 12.56 19.51
C LEU A 599 19.33 13.58 18.40
N PHE A 600 20.57 14.01 18.28
CA PHE A 600 21.05 14.94 17.27
C PHE A 600 22.17 14.31 16.45
N LEU A 601 22.09 14.51 15.14
CA LEU A 601 23.10 14.11 14.17
C LEU A 601 23.74 15.36 13.55
N ASP A 602 25.04 15.30 13.30
CA ASP A 602 25.67 16.27 12.40
C ASP A 602 25.39 15.87 10.96
N TYR A 603 24.67 16.73 10.23
CA TYR A 603 24.31 16.50 8.82
C TYR A 603 25.43 16.98 7.87
N GLY A 604 26.53 17.50 8.40
CA GLY A 604 27.69 17.97 7.67
C GLY A 604 27.70 19.48 7.41
N ASP A 605 28.90 20.01 7.18
CA ASP A 605 29.15 21.45 7.03
C ASP A 605 28.39 22.09 5.85
N GLU A 606 28.17 21.34 4.77
CA GLU A 606 27.37 21.84 3.65
C GLU A 606 25.91 22.07 4.04
N PHE A 607 25.34 21.16 4.84
CA PHE A 607 23.99 21.32 5.36
C PHE A 607 23.92 22.51 6.32
N GLU A 608 24.84 22.61 7.28
CA GLU A 608 24.93 23.72 8.24
C GLU A 608 25.03 25.07 7.52
N LYS A 609 25.86 25.16 6.47
CA LYS A 609 25.96 26.38 5.66
C LYS A 609 24.64 26.74 5.00
N VAL A 610 23.99 25.78 4.34
CA VAL A 610 22.74 26.03 3.60
C VAL A 610 21.58 26.38 4.54
N ILE A 611 21.49 25.74 5.72
CA ILE A 611 20.47 26.10 6.73
C ILE A 611 20.77 27.45 7.37
N ALA A 612 22.02 27.80 7.65
CA ALA A 612 22.37 29.12 8.16
C ALA A 612 22.04 30.25 7.16
N GLU A 613 22.40 30.05 5.89
CA GLU A 613 22.03 30.97 4.79
C GLU A 613 20.51 31.11 4.68
N ARG A 614 19.79 30.00 4.75
CA ARG A 614 18.31 29.98 4.76
C ARG A 614 17.76 30.80 5.92
N LEU A 615 18.21 30.56 7.14
CA LEU A 615 17.71 31.26 8.33
C LEU A 615 17.98 32.78 8.26
N ALA A 616 19.08 33.19 7.64
CA ALA A 616 19.43 34.60 7.47
C ALA A 616 18.60 35.29 6.37
N THR A 617 18.41 34.61 5.23
CA THR A 617 17.86 35.21 4.01
C THR A 617 16.36 34.97 3.81
N TRP A 618 15.78 33.95 4.46
CA TRP A 618 14.38 33.59 4.25
C TRP A 618 13.43 34.71 4.62
N ARG A 619 12.43 34.92 3.77
CA ARG A 619 11.29 35.79 4.00
C ARG A 619 10.03 35.03 3.59
N PRO A 620 8.88 35.29 4.23
CA PRO A 620 7.61 34.74 3.76
C PRO A 620 7.36 35.23 2.32
N GLU A 621 6.90 34.32 1.46
CA GLU A 621 6.72 34.60 0.04
C GLU A 621 5.58 35.62 -0.15
N SER A 622 5.92 36.86 -0.48
CA SER A 622 4.95 37.95 -0.67
C SER A 622 4.13 37.85 -1.96
N GLN A 623 4.60 37.04 -2.93
CA GLN A 623 4.03 36.93 -4.27
C GLN A 623 3.08 35.75 -4.47
N LEU A 624 2.84 34.92 -3.45
CA LEU A 624 1.79 33.91 -3.57
C LEU A 624 0.45 34.65 -3.71
N SER A 625 -0.32 34.31 -4.74
CA SER A 625 -1.63 34.92 -5.06
C SER A 625 -2.64 34.80 -3.92
N PHE A 626 -2.38 33.87 -3.00
CA PHE A 626 -3.02 33.80 -1.70
C PHE A 626 -2.31 34.79 -0.81
N THR A 627 -3.00 35.85 -0.39
CA THR A 627 -2.53 36.67 0.72
C THR A 627 -2.10 35.72 1.82
N ALA A 628 -0.83 35.82 2.18
CA ALA A 628 -0.18 35.10 3.26
C ALA A 628 -0.80 35.42 4.65
N SER A 629 -2.07 35.75 4.73
CA SER A 629 -2.90 35.82 5.92
C SER A 629 -4.02 34.78 5.88
N ASP A 630 -4.31 34.21 4.71
CA ASP A 630 -5.55 33.50 4.45
C ASP A 630 -5.37 31.99 4.33
N PHE A 631 -4.13 31.48 4.33
CA PHE A 631 -3.89 30.05 4.42
C PHE A 631 -4.25 29.51 5.81
N TYR A 632 -5.02 28.44 5.83
CA TYR A 632 -5.39 27.71 7.04
C TYR A 632 -5.37 26.19 6.77
N PRO A 633 -4.49 25.39 7.39
CA PRO A 633 -4.47 23.94 7.15
C PRO A 633 -5.84 23.30 7.37
N ALA A 634 -6.33 22.51 6.42
CA ALA A 634 -7.66 21.91 6.51
C ALA A 634 -7.88 21.10 7.79
N GLU A 635 -6.86 20.41 8.29
CA GLU A 635 -6.89 19.63 9.53
C GLU A 635 -7.15 20.52 10.75
N ALA A 636 -6.48 21.67 10.80
CA ALA A 636 -6.74 22.66 11.84
C ALA A 636 -8.10 23.34 11.64
N PHE A 637 -8.50 23.60 10.39
CA PHE A 637 -9.76 24.27 10.07
C PHE A 637 -10.95 23.38 10.45
N LYS A 638 -10.89 22.08 10.15
CA LYS A 638 -11.86 21.06 10.57
C LYS A 638 -12.10 21.09 12.07
N ARG A 639 -11.05 21.16 12.89
CA ARG A 639 -11.17 21.24 14.36
C ARG A 639 -11.87 22.53 14.82
N HIS A 640 -11.63 23.64 14.14
CA HIS A 640 -12.25 24.93 14.50
C HIS A 640 -13.69 25.09 13.97
N ALA A 641 -14.00 24.44 12.84
CA ALA A 641 -15.28 24.58 12.14
C ALA A 641 -16.23 23.39 12.36
N SER A 642 -15.82 22.34 13.07
CA SER A 642 -16.61 21.10 13.27
C SER A 642 -17.98 21.38 13.88
N THR A 643 -18.07 22.32 14.81
CA THR A 643 -19.31 22.69 15.52
C THR A 643 -20.02 23.90 14.92
N LYS A 644 -19.53 24.46 13.81
CA LYS A 644 -20.10 25.67 13.20
C LYS A 644 -21.00 25.31 12.02
N ALA A 645 -22.04 26.12 11.84
CA ALA A 645 -22.88 26.06 10.65
C ALA A 645 -22.03 26.32 9.40
N LEU A 646 -22.26 25.54 8.34
CA LEU A 646 -21.54 25.71 7.09
C LEU A 646 -22.16 26.83 6.28
N ARG A 647 -21.30 27.63 5.63
CA ARG A 647 -21.71 28.79 4.83
C ARG A 647 -22.23 28.32 3.48
N THR A 648 -23.41 28.80 3.10
CA THR A 648 -23.98 28.68 1.77
C THR A 648 -23.13 29.45 0.75
N GLU A 649 -23.30 29.16 -0.55
CA GLU A 649 -22.58 29.85 -1.62
C GLU A 649 -22.81 31.37 -1.59
N MET A 650 -24.01 31.82 -1.20
CA MET A 650 -24.32 33.24 -1.05
C MET A 650 -23.59 33.88 0.14
N GLU A 651 -23.51 33.20 1.28
CA GLU A 651 -22.74 33.66 2.43
C GLU A 651 -21.23 33.70 2.13
N GLN A 652 -20.71 32.72 1.37
CA GLN A 652 -19.31 32.66 0.97
C GLN A 652 -18.90 33.81 0.04
N LYS A 653 -19.83 34.43 -0.70
CA LYS A 653 -19.54 35.66 -1.49
C LYS A 653 -19.20 36.85 -0.61
N GLN A 654 -19.72 36.91 0.62
CA GLN A 654 -19.45 37.98 1.59
C GLN A 654 -18.33 37.59 2.55
N LEU A 655 -18.29 36.32 2.95
CA LEU A 655 -17.33 35.77 3.90
C LEU A 655 -16.79 34.43 3.37
N PRO A 656 -15.81 34.46 2.44
CA PRO A 656 -15.25 33.25 1.86
C PRO A 656 -14.50 32.41 2.90
N TYR A 657 -14.40 31.11 2.64
CA TYR A 657 -13.45 30.26 3.34
C TYR A 657 -12.03 30.61 2.91
N PRO A 658 -11.01 30.27 3.73
CA PRO A 658 -9.61 30.28 3.29
C PRO A 658 -9.45 29.73 1.88
N ASP A 659 -8.67 30.40 1.03
CA ASP A 659 -8.57 30.05 -0.39
C ASP A 659 -8.00 28.64 -0.62
N ASN A 660 -7.22 28.12 0.32
CA ASN A 660 -6.70 26.76 0.27
C ASN A 660 -7.72 25.70 0.69
N ILE A 661 -8.91 26.08 1.16
CA ILE A 661 -9.92 25.14 1.66
C ILE A 661 -10.95 24.87 0.57
N GLU A 662 -11.27 23.59 0.37
CA GLU A 662 -12.43 23.14 -0.39
C GLU A 662 -13.40 22.36 0.49
N ILE A 663 -14.68 22.46 0.16
CA ILE A 663 -15.75 21.69 0.78
C ILE A 663 -15.95 20.42 -0.02
N ARG A 664 -15.96 19.27 0.67
CA ARG A 664 -16.26 17.98 0.07
C ARG A 664 -17.38 17.28 0.81
N CYS A 665 -18.14 16.49 0.06
CA CYS A 665 -19.30 15.76 0.50
C CYS A 665 -19.00 14.26 0.49
N HIS A 666 -19.45 13.55 1.52
CA HIS A 666 -19.16 12.14 1.77
C HIS A 666 -19.59 11.25 0.59
N SER A 667 -18.80 10.24 0.24
CA SER A 667 -19.01 9.39 -0.95
C SER A 667 -20.32 8.59 -0.89
N ALA A 668 -20.73 8.15 0.31
CA ALA A 668 -22.01 7.52 0.59
C ALA A 668 -23.25 8.34 0.12
N LEU A 669 -23.12 9.65 -0.12
CA LEU A 669 -24.21 10.42 -0.71
C LEU A 669 -24.49 10.04 -2.18
N VAL A 670 -23.52 9.45 -2.87
CA VAL A 670 -23.64 8.99 -4.27
C VAL A 670 -24.04 7.52 -4.34
N ASP A 671 -23.48 6.67 -3.46
CA ASP A 671 -23.69 5.22 -3.50
C ASP A 671 -25.15 4.82 -3.13
N ARG A 672 -25.92 4.42 -4.15
CA ARG A 672 -27.30 3.94 -3.98
C ARG A 672 -27.39 2.64 -3.19
N SER A 673 -26.39 1.78 -3.26
CA SER A 673 -26.39 0.48 -2.59
C SER A 673 -26.25 0.63 -1.07
N ARG A 674 -25.42 1.59 -0.63
CA ARG A 674 -25.30 2.00 0.78
C ARG A 674 -26.60 2.61 1.30
N ARG A 675 -27.27 3.46 0.51
CA ARG A 675 -28.55 4.09 0.92
C ARG A 675 -29.67 3.09 1.21
N SER A 676 -29.78 2.01 0.45
CA SER A 676 -30.81 0.97 0.70
C SER A 676 -30.58 0.19 1.99
N GLN A 677 -29.32 0.01 2.39
CA GLN A 677 -28.96 -0.68 3.64
C GLN A 677 -28.96 0.26 4.85
N GLN A 678 -28.63 1.54 4.65
CA GLN A 678 -28.59 2.54 5.72
C GLN A 678 -29.97 3.02 6.17
N ARG A 679 -30.97 3.04 5.28
CA ARG A 679 -32.35 3.47 5.62
C ARG A 679 -33.04 2.66 6.72
N GLU A 680 -32.56 1.46 7.06
CA GLU A 680 -33.18 0.62 8.09
C GLU A 680 -32.90 1.13 9.52
N ASN A 681 -31.91 2.00 9.74
CA ASN A 681 -31.56 2.57 11.06
C ASN A 681 -31.63 4.11 11.05
N ALA A 682 -32.84 4.66 10.97
CA ALA A 682 -33.05 6.06 10.61
C ALA A 682 -32.70 7.12 11.69
N ASP A 683 -32.53 6.71 12.94
CA ASP A 683 -32.57 7.63 14.08
C ASP A 683 -31.19 8.18 14.53
N GLU A 684 -30.07 7.79 13.91
CA GLU A 684 -28.74 8.27 14.34
C GLU A 684 -27.71 8.27 13.17
N PHE A 685 -28.00 9.00 12.09
CA PHE A 685 -27.11 9.07 10.92
C PHE A 685 -25.93 10.04 11.13
N GLU A 686 -24.88 9.57 11.79
CA GLU A 686 -23.58 10.25 11.74
C GLU A 686 -22.73 9.70 10.59
N PHE A 687 -22.32 10.57 9.67
CA PHE A 687 -21.37 10.21 8.63
C PHE A 687 -19.96 10.24 9.19
N HIS A 688 -19.34 9.06 9.34
CA HIS A 688 -17.97 8.94 9.79
C HIS A 688 -17.00 9.00 8.59
N TRP A 689 -16.17 10.03 8.56
CA TRP A 689 -15.11 10.17 7.56
C TRP A 689 -13.92 9.30 7.92
N ASP A 690 -13.74 8.21 7.18
CA ASP A 690 -12.54 7.38 7.27
C ASP A 690 -11.31 8.17 6.79
N THR A 691 -10.14 7.90 7.37
CA THR A 691 -8.86 8.46 6.89
C THR A 691 -8.50 8.08 5.45
N ARG A 692 -9.27 7.23 4.78
CA ARG A 692 -9.20 6.87 3.35
C ARG A 692 -10.20 7.62 2.48
N GLU A 693 -11.16 8.30 3.08
CA GLU A 693 -12.26 8.94 2.38
C GLU A 693 -11.95 10.42 2.08
N ILE A 694 -11.98 10.76 0.80
CA ILE A 694 -11.87 12.14 0.30
C ILE A 694 -13.23 12.76 0.00
N GLY A 695 -14.26 11.95 -0.23
CA GLY A 695 -15.55 12.43 -0.73
C GLY A 695 -15.44 13.14 -2.09
N PHE A 696 -16.46 13.88 -2.49
CA PHE A 696 -16.50 14.61 -3.76
C PHE A 696 -16.56 16.12 -3.52
N PRO A 697 -15.92 16.96 -4.35
CA PRO A 697 -16.07 18.40 -4.26
C PRO A 697 -17.55 18.79 -4.32
N CYS A 698 -17.99 19.66 -3.43
CA CYS A 698 -19.40 20.08 -3.42
C CYS A 698 -19.58 21.54 -3.00
N ARG A 699 -20.73 22.09 -3.36
CA ARG A 699 -21.17 23.44 -2.97
C ARG A 699 -22.42 23.35 -2.12
N ILE A 700 -22.55 24.26 -1.17
CA ILE A 700 -23.71 24.34 -0.27
C ILE A 700 -24.64 25.40 -0.84
N LEU A 701 -25.78 24.96 -1.36
CA LEU A 701 -26.77 25.86 -1.98
C LEU A 701 -27.66 26.50 -0.91
N GLU A 702 -28.16 25.69 0.02
CA GLU A 702 -29.11 26.11 1.05
C GLU A 702 -28.82 25.41 2.38
N ARG A 703 -29.20 26.06 3.49
CA ARG A 703 -29.15 25.52 4.85
C ARG A 703 -30.56 25.62 5.47
N LYS A 704 -31.08 24.49 5.94
CA LYS A 704 -32.29 24.40 6.78
C LYS A 704 -31.83 24.22 8.22
N GLU A 705 -32.08 25.21 9.06
CA GLU A 705 -31.73 25.13 10.49
C GLU A 705 -32.58 24.08 11.21
N ALA A 706 -32.02 23.48 12.26
CA ALA A 706 -32.75 22.54 13.11
C ALA A 706 -33.98 23.23 13.73
N GLU A 707 -35.14 22.57 13.72
CA GLU A 707 -36.37 23.09 14.33
C GLU A 707 -36.32 22.87 15.87
N GLY A 708 -36.49 23.95 16.65
CA GLY A 708 -36.55 23.93 18.12
C GLY A 708 -35.83 25.12 18.76
N ASP A 709 -36.25 25.52 19.97
CA ASP A 709 -35.55 26.53 20.80
C ASP A 709 -34.23 25.94 21.35
N ILE A 710 -33.29 25.67 20.46
CA ILE A 710 -31.95 25.20 20.80
C ILE A 710 -31.07 26.44 20.96
N HIS A 711 -30.80 26.84 22.20
CA HIS A 711 -29.93 27.99 22.50
C HIS A 711 -28.44 27.71 22.29
N ASP A 712 -28.05 26.46 22.01
CA ASP A 712 -26.67 26.06 21.76
C ASP A 712 -26.39 26.05 20.25
N GLU A 713 -25.59 27.02 19.78
CA GLU A 713 -25.20 27.17 18.37
C GLU A 713 -24.51 25.90 17.82
N ALA A 714 -23.77 25.16 18.63
CA ALA A 714 -23.09 23.95 18.19
C ALA A 714 -24.09 22.81 17.93
N VAL A 715 -25.08 22.67 18.82
CA VAL A 715 -26.17 21.69 18.66
C VAL A 715 -27.03 22.06 17.46
N GLN A 716 -27.37 23.34 17.30
CA GLN A 716 -28.13 23.82 16.15
C GLN A 716 -27.38 23.61 14.82
N ALA A 717 -26.07 23.88 14.79
CA ALA A 717 -25.23 23.64 13.62
C ALA A 717 -25.11 22.17 13.24
N MET A 718 -25.02 21.28 14.24
CA MET A 718 -24.99 19.83 14.02
C MET A 718 -26.34 19.28 13.56
N GLY A 719 -27.46 19.85 14.06
CA GLY A 719 -28.81 19.48 13.63
C GLY A 719 -29.27 20.11 12.32
N SER A 720 -28.51 21.07 11.77
CA SER A 720 -28.85 21.72 10.50
C SER A 720 -28.70 20.76 9.32
N LEU A 721 -29.63 20.86 8.37
CA LEU A 721 -29.63 20.10 7.14
C LEU A 721 -29.26 20.99 5.96
N TYR A 722 -28.61 20.43 4.95
CA TYR A 722 -28.04 21.18 3.85
C TYR A 722 -28.55 20.66 2.51
N THR A 723 -28.80 21.58 1.58
CA THR A 723 -28.92 21.28 0.16
C THR A 723 -27.55 21.49 -0.46
N VAL A 724 -26.96 20.41 -1.01
CA VAL A 724 -25.63 20.43 -1.61
C VAL A 724 -25.68 20.02 -3.08
N GLU A 725 -24.76 20.55 -3.87
CA GLU A 725 -24.50 20.14 -5.24
C GLU A 725 -23.11 19.49 -5.32
N LEU A 726 -23.06 18.20 -5.62
CA LEU A 726 -21.82 17.43 -5.74
C LEU A 726 -21.34 17.47 -7.19
N LYS A 727 -20.04 17.71 -7.39
CA LYS A 727 -19.37 17.55 -8.68
C LYS A 727 -18.80 16.13 -8.76
N LEU A 728 -19.38 15.29 -9.62
CA LEU A 728 -19.04 13.87 -9.74
C LEU A 728 -18.37 13.59 -11.09
N PRO A 729 -17.30 12.77 -11.14
CA PRO A 729 -16.82 12.20 -12.40
C PRO A 729 -17.91 11.37 -13.09
N LEU A 730 -17.97 11.35 -14.42
CA LEU A 730 -18.99 10.56 -15.14
C LEU A 730 -18.88 9.04 -14.89
N GLU A 731 -17.69 8.53 -14.61
CA GLU A 731 -17.47 7.11 -14.29
C GLU A 731 -18.27 6.69 -13.04
N GLU A 732 -18.35 7.55 -12.03
CA GLU A 732 -19.06 7.30 -10.77
C GLU A 732 -20.59 7.25 -10.93
N VAL A 733 -21.12 7.76 -12.04
CA VAL A 733 -22.55 7.62 -12.38
C VAL A 733 -22.82 6.46 -13.34
N GLY A 734 -21.84 5.58 -13.55
CA GLY A 734 -21.95 4.40 -14.39
C GLY A 734 -21.92 4.69 -15.89
N LEU A 735 -21.41 5.86 -16.28
CA LEU A 735 -21.23 6.24 -17.67
C LEU A 735 -19.76 6.03 -18.05
N GLN A 736 -19.50 5.15 -19.02
CA GLN A 736 -18.17 4.97 -19.62
C GLN A 736 -17.86 6.18 -20.52
N TYR A 737 -17.37 7.27 -19.94
CA TYR A 737 -16.93 8.45 -20.70
C TYR A 737 -15.67 9.08 -20.08
N LYS A 738 -14.95 9.81 -20.93
CA LYS A 738 -13.62 10.43 -20.73
C LYS A 738 -13.36 10.98 -19.32
N SER A 739 -12.14 10.79 -18.84
CA SER A 739 -11.63 11.01 -17.48
C SER A 739 -11.80 12.43 -16.90
N ASP A 740 -12.20 13.43 -17.70
CA ASP A 740 -12.35 14.83 -17.26
C ASP A 740 -13.78 15.38 -17.38
N THR A 741 -14.75 14.53 -17.70
CA THR A 741 -16.16 14.94 -17.74
C THR A 741 -16.81 14.77 -16.37
N PHE A 742 -17.52 15.82 -15.93
CA PHE A 742 -18.20 15.85 -14.64
C PHE A 742 -19.69 16.09 -14.83
N THR A 743 -20.50 15.53 -13.92
CA THR A 743 -21.90 15.88 -13.74
C THR A 743 -22.12 16.49 -12.36
N TYR A 744 -23.18 17.29 -12.25
CA TYR A 744 -23.59 17.90 -10.99
C TYR A 744 -24.82 17.18 -10.47
N VAL A 745 -24.79 16.78 -9.20
CA VAL A 745 -25.91 16.09 -8.54
C VAL A 745 -26.30 16.83 -7.28
N GLN A 746 -27.53 17.32 -7.26
CA GLN A 746 -28.10 17.97 -6.09
C GLN A 746 -28.64 16.93 -5.09
N LYS A 747 -28.34 17.11 -3.81
CA LYS A 747 -28.88 16.34 -2.69
C LYS A 747 -29.47 17.30 -1.66
N LYS A 748 -30.69 17.00 -1.21
CA LYS A 748 -31.37 17.73 -0.13
C LYS A 748 -31.21 16.96 1.17
N ASP A 749 -31.46 17.66 2.28
CA ASP A 749 -31.49 17.10 3.63
C ASP A 749 -30.18 16.38 4.01
N VAL A 750 -29.04 16.92 3.56
CA VAL A 750 -27.71 16.36 3.86
C VAL A 750 -27.27 16.83 5.24
N ALA A 751 -26.91 15.90 6.11
CA ALA A 751 -26.43 16.21 7.46
C ALA A 751 -25.07 16.93 7.44
N ARG A 752 -24.81 17.78 8.46
CA ARG A 752 -23.52 18.45 8.67
C ARG A 752 -22.33 17.50 8.67
N SER A 753 -22.49 16.31 9.25
CA SER A 753 -21.45 15.27 9.34
C SER A 753 -21.05 14.73 7.97
N ALA A 754 -21.92 14.81 6.95
CA ALA A 754 -21.61 14.36 5.59
C ALA A 754 -20.78 15.36 4.77
N ILE A 755 -20.38 16.49 5.37
CA ILE A 755 -19.68 17.58 4.69
C ILE A 755 -18.42 17.93 5.50
N SER A 756 -17.27 17.94 4.85
CA SER A 756 -15.96 18.17 5.49
C SER A 756 -15.08 19.11 4.66
N PHE A 757 -13.98 19.55 5.26
CA PHE A 757 -13.03 20.49 4.68
C PHE A 757 -11.71 19.81 4.33
N PHE A 758 -11.19 20.10 3.16
CA PHE A 758 -9.93 19.56 2.65
C PHE A 758 -9.05 20.68 2.11
N ASN A 759 -7.75 20.45 2.06
CA ASN A 759 -6.87 21.35 1.32
C ASN A 759 -7.16 21.17 -0.17
N LYS A 760 -7.27 22.27 -0.91
CA LYS A 760 -7.25 22.24 -2.36
C LYS A 760 -5.92 21.62 -2.81
N PRO A 761 -5.93 20.80 -3.87
CA PRO A 761 -4.72 20.26 -4.45
C PRO A 761 -3.61 21.30 -4.64
N TYR A 762 -2.36 20.93 -4.33
CA TYR A 762 -1.16 21.75 -4.49
C TYR A 762 -1.09 23.04 -3.65
N THR A 763 -1.95 23.22 -2.65
CA THR A 763 -1.97 24.44 -1.80
C THR A 763 -1.30 24.29 -0.44
N THR A 764 -0.90 23.07 -0.07
CA THR A 764 -0.24 22.79 1.22
C THR A 764 1.18 23.36 1.28
N ASP A 765 1.77 23.44 2.48
CA ASP A 765 3.13 23.98 2.69
C ASP A 765 4.22 23.16 1.95
N LEU A 766 3.92 21.92 1.59
CA LEU A 766 4.78 21.06 0.78
C LEU A 766 5.17 21.71 -0.56
N PHE A 767 4.28 22.53 -1.13
CA PHE A 767 4.41 23.13 -2.45
C PHE A 767 4.85 24.59 -2.44
N LEU A 768 5.27 25.14 -1.29
CA LEU A 768 5.83 26.49 -1.29
C LEU A 768 7.06 26.53 -2.21
N PRO A 769 7.16 27.49 -3.14
CA PRO A 769 8.28 27.55 -4.09
C PRO A 769 9.64 27.65 -3.40
N ASN A 770 9.64 28.28 -2.23
CA ASN A 770 10.84 28.51 -1.46
C ASN A 770 11.02 27.47 -0.33
N THR A 771 10.37 26.31 -0.30
CA THR A 771 10.55 25.36 0.80
C THR A 771 11.99 24.85 0.91
N PHE A 772 12.51 24.67 2.13
CA PHE A 772 13.84 24.09 2.34
C PHE A 772 13.88 22.61 1.94
N ARG A 773 14.81 22.29 1.02
CA ARG A 773 15.06 20.93 0.51
C ARG A 773 16.57 20.68 0.47
N LYS A 774 17.08 19.76 1.28
CA LYS A 774 18.50 19.39 1.35
C LYS A 774 18.66 17.99 1.93
N ASP A 775 19.46 17.17 1.25
CA ASP A 775 19.87 15.85 1.73
C ASP A 775 20.83 15.93 2.93
N ILE A 776 20.81 14.89 3.74
CA ILE A 776 21.71 14.71 4.88
C ILE A 776 23.09 14.31 4.35
N GLY A 777 24.16 15.00 4.75
CA GLY A 777 25.50 14.69 4.28
C GLY A 777 26.04 13.37 4.82
N ILE A 778 26.58 12.52 3.94
CA ILE A 778 27.41 11.39 4.34
C ILE A 778 28.86 11.88 4.48
N PRO A 779 29.56 11.58 5.59
CA PRO A 779 30.95 11.96 5.76
C PRO A 779 31.87 11.41 4.65
N ASP A 780 32.85 12.22 4.26
CA ASP A 780 33.81 11.90 3.17
C ASP A 780 34.60 10.61 3.43
N ASP A 781 34.94 10.32 4.69
CA ASP A 781 35.68 9.15 5.12
C ASP A 781 34.84 7.86 5.10
N MET A 782 33.51 7.99 5.14
CA MET A 782 32.58 6.87 5.00
C MET A 782 32.20 6.59 3.54
N PHE A 783 32.25 7.59 2.66
CA PHE A 783 31.66 7.49 1.34
C PHE A 783 32.59 6.78 0.33
N PRO A 784 32.16 5.65 -0.29
CA PRO A 784 32.97 4.92 -1.25
C PRO A 784 33.45 5.77 -2.44
N SER A 785 34.73 5.64 -2.78
CA SER A 785 35.32 6.37 -3.92
C SER A 785 34.70 5.99 -5.26
N LEU A 786 34.26 4.73 -5.42
CA LEU A 786 33.58 4.25 -6.63
C LEU A 786 32.21 4.91 -6.86
N TRP A 787 31.62 5.50 -5.82
CA TRP A 787 30.32 6.17 -5.91
C TRP A 787 30.43 7.67 -6.17
N LYS A 788 31.65 8.22 -6.22
CA LYS A 788 31.92 9.63 -6.53
C LYS A 788 31.84 9.86 -8.05
N ASN A 789 30.65 9.68 -8.62
CA ASN A 789 30.39 9.69 -10.06
C ASN A 789 29.96 11.06 -10.63
N LYS A 790 29.75 12.07 -9.78
CA LYS A 790 29.57 13.44 -10.28
C LYS A 790 30.93 14.04 -10.63
N LEU A 791 31.04 14.55 -11.85
CA LEU A 791 32.14 15.44 -12.18
C LEU A 791 32.14 16.59 -11.17
N PRO A 792 33.32 17.04 -10.69
CA PRO A 792 33.39 18.28 -9.94
C PRO A 792 32.68 19.32 -10.80
N THR A 793 31.60 19.90 -10.28
CA THR A 793 30.92 21.00 -10.94
C THR A 793 32.04 21.96 -11.28
N GLN A 794 32.37 22.12 -12.57
CA GLN A 794 33.35 23.14 -12.96
C GLN A 794 32.76 24.40 -12.33
N GLN A 795 33.40 24.93 -11.28
CA GLN A 795 32.99 26.17 -10.68
C GLN A 795 32.83 27.09 -11.87
N LYS A 796 31.60 27.48 -12.20
CA LYS A 796 31.37 28.52 -13.19
C LYS A 796 32.24 29.65 -12.69
N VAL A 797 33.38 29.85 -13.35
CA VAL A 797 34.28 30.95 -13.06
C VAL A 797 33.35 32.14 -13.19
N PRO A 798 33.11 32.90 -12.12
CA PRO A 798 32.19 34.03 -12.20
C PRO A 798 32.67 34.86 -13.39
N ASP A 799 31.78 35.10 -14.35
CA ASP A 799 32.10 35.83 -15.58
C ASP A 799 32.89 37.06 -15.16
N LYS A 800 34.21 37.00 -15.37
CA LYS A 800 35.02 38.19 -15.27
C LYS A 800 34.47 39.06 -16.38
N GLN A 801 33.84 40.16 -15.98
CA GLN A 801 33.55 41.28 -16.86
C GLN A 801 34.85 41.59 -17.62
N VAL A 802 34.93 41.10 -18.86
CA VAL A 802 36.00 41.48 -19.78
C VAL A 802 35.52 42.78 -20.35
N ASP A 803 35.95 43.88 -19.73
CA ASP A 803 35.95 45.18 -20.39
C ASP A 803 36.83 45.07 -21.63
N PHE A 804 36.20 45.05 -22.80
CA PHE A 804 36.91 45.21 -24.06
C PHE A 804 37.18 46.72 -24.29
N PRO A 805 38.39 47.07 -24.78
CA PRO A 805 38.82 48.46 -24.96
C PRO A 805 38.03 49.24 -26.01
#